data_AF-A0A1H7Q7M5-F1
#
_entry.id   AF-A0A1H7Q7M5-F1
#
_cell.length_a   1.000
_cell.length_b   1.000
_cell.length_c   1.000
_cell.angle_alpha   90.00
_cell.angle_beta   90.00
_cell.angle_gamma   90.00
#
_symmetry.space_group_name_H-M   'P 1'
#
loop_
_entity.id
_entity.type
_entity.pdbx_description
1 polymer ?
#
loop_
_entity_poly.entity_id
_entity_poly.type
_entity_poly.pdbx_seq_one_letter_code
_entity_poly.pdbx_strand_id
1 'polypeptide(L)'
;MAGLERWVPGPAGTLAGREAELEQLLTLLDEAGPRVMWVHGVAGIGKSVLVGRFVHNAERGGVRCLFLEGGSIEPTPEGFLTALGEAVQTRLETLPDLEGLLEGLLEGQQRRLLIIAVDGVEALHLLDTWLRSSLVPQLPDGVRLLLSGRHRPATRWHGGPEGRGVRVLSMAPLAISDATRLLESLGFSGAQATALARRLHGNPLAIQLAAATLPARPGFRLPEASLQQLMDALTELYLADITDPLQRRLLEGASVVRRITEPLLEAMFPEVSPDDAYARLRTLDLVEALPDGLGLHEMVREALERSFLARDPQRHGRYRRRAWQALARQVAGSGRSELWRYTADLLYLVENPVVREAFFPSDRPELVVEPAHPGDVPTLQDIIHRHEGPEGARALWRWWQAMPEAFFVVRDTGGRCQGLCCRFDPHQASPRCLAEDPVTAAWCKALKASPLPDGERVLFIRRWLGRDDGERPGEVQAACWLALKRDYMEMRPALRRVYLVLSDLSPYAAVAETLGFRPLPTRVTLDGVEHASAMLDFGPRSVDGWLARLAAAELGLEGATEWLDRQAHELIHHDRRIALTPLEFGVLTYLLDREGEAVSRERLLQEVWQSDYTGWSNKVDAVVVGLRRKLRDEAGRIETVTGVGYRYRHGDLCPPDL
;
A
#
# COMPACT_ATOMS: atom_id res chain seq x y z
N MET A 1 16.69 -9.70 13.02
CA MET A 1 18.15 -9.52 12.84
C MET A 1 18.77 -10.38 11.74
N ALA A 2 18.26 -11.58 11.44
CA ALA A 2 18.84 -12.49 10.42
C ALA A 2 18.89 -11.94 8.96
N GLY A 3 18.21 -10.84 8.64
CA GLY A 3 18.29 -10.16 7.34
C GLY A 3 19.34 -9.04 7.27
N LEU A 4 19.61 -8.35 8.38
CA LEU A 4 20.59 -7.25 8.45
C LEU A 4 22.04 -7.73 8.41
N GLU A 5 22.29 -9.01 8.75
CA GLU A 5 23.62 -9.62 8.70
C GLU A 5 24.16 -9.77 7.27
N ARG A 6 23.30 -9.84 6.25
CA ARG A 6 23.71 -10.04 4.84
C ARG A 6 24.27 -8.77 4.17
N TRP A 7 23.95 -7.59 4.67
CA TRP A 7 24.40 -6.30 4.11
C TRP A 7 25.68 -5.75 4.76
N VAL A 8 26.43 -6.61 5.44
CA VAL A 8 27.82 -6.35 5.84
C VAL A 8 28.77 -7.11 4.89
N PRO A 9 28.95 -6.70 3.61
CA PRO A 9 29.98 -7.33 2.80
C PRO A 9 31.33 -6.68 3.12
N GLY A 10 32.14 -7.39 3.92
CA GLY A 10 33.55 -7.06 4.09
C GLY A 10 34.21 -7.90 5.19
N PRO A 11 35.39 -8.50 4.96
CA PRO A 11 36.17 -9.19 5.98
C PRO A 11 36.81 -8.18 6.94
N ALA A 12 35.97 -7.47 7.72
CA ALA A 12 36.25 -6.64 8.90
C ALA A 12 35.08 -5.72 9.30
N GLY A 13 33.86 -5.86 8.76
CA GLY A 13 32.67 -5.18 9.30
C GLY A 13 32.79 -3.66 9.50
N THR A 14 33.53 -2.95 8.66
CA THR A 14 33.69 -1.49 8.68
C THR A 14 32.67 -0.84 7.75
N LEU A 15 31.83 0.04 8.30
CA LEU A 15 30.92 0.91 7.55
C LEU A 15 31.74 2.03 6.90
N ALA A 16 32.40 1.74 5.78
CA ALA A 16 33.38 2.63 5.17
C ALA A 16 32.76 3.99 4.79
N GLY A 17 33.32 5.08 5.33
CA GLY A 17 32.95 6.46 4.94
C GLY A 17 31.62 6.95 5.51
N ARG A 18 31.17 6.36 6.62
CA ARG A 18 29.92 6.70 7.30
C ARG A 18 30.12 6.97 8.80
N GLU A 19 31.37 7.18 9.20
CA GLU A 19 31.75 7.40 10.59
C GLU A 19 31.09 8.67 11.14
N ALA A 20 31.04 9.75 10.37
CA ALA A 20 30.42 11.01 10.77
C ALA A 20 28.89 10.88 10.98
N GLU A 21 28.21 10.14 10.10
CA GLU A 21 26.78 9.87 10.27
C GLU A 21 26.51 8.96 11.47
N LEU A 22 27.37 7.95 11.68
CA LEU A 22 27.26 7.06 12.84
C LEU A 22 27.49 7.83 14.15
N GLU A 23 28.47 8.72 14.21
CA GLU A 23 28.70 9.61 15.36
C GLU A 23 27.46 10.47 15.68
N GLN A 24 26.79 11.01 14.65
CA GLN A 24 25.54 11.73 14.87
C GLN A 24 24.42 10.83 15.38
N LEU A 25 24.31 9.59 14.90
CA LEU A 25 23.33 8.63 15.43
C LEU A 25 23.62 8.25 16.88
N LEU A 26 24.89 8.14 17.28
CA LEU A 26 25.28 7.88 18.66
C LEU A 26 24.77 8.94 19.64
N THR A 27 24.47 10.17 19.20
CA THR A 27 23.84 11.19 20.06
C THR A 27 22.44 10.81 20.54
N LEU A 28 21.76 9.83 19.92
CA LEU A 28 20.51 9.25 20.45
C LEU A 28 20.72 8.48 21.76
N LEU A 29 21.94 8.02 22.04
CA LEU A 29 22.26 7.27 23.25
C LEU A 29 22.41 8.18 24.47
N ASP A 30 22.58 9.48 24.26
CA ASP A 30 22.74 10.47 25.31
C ASP A 30 21.38 10.86 25.91
N GLU A 31 21.29 10.99 27.24
CA GLU A 31 20.06 11.45 27.91
C GLU A 31 19.62 12.83 27.39
N ALA A 32 20.58 13.74 27.15
CA ALA A 32 20.38 15.07 26.57
C ALA A 32 20.29 15.07 25.03
N GLY A 33 20.32 13.89 24.41
CA GLY A 33 20.21 13.70 22.97
C GLY A 33 18.84 14.05 22.40
N PRO A 34 18.68 14.04 21.07
CA PRO A 34 17.39 14.29 20.43
C PRO A 34 16.39 13.19 20.79
N ARG A 35 15.12 13.54 20.97
CA ARG A 35 14.03 12.57 21.16
C ARG A 35 13.73 11.77 19.90
N VAL A 36 13.88 12.43 18.75
CA VAL A 36 13.66 11.86 17.42
C VAL A 36 14.86 12.17 16.54
N MET A 37 15.43 11.14 15.94
CA MET A 37 16.40 11.26 14.85
C MET A 37 15.74 10.83 13.55
N TRP A 38 15.81 11.67 12.54
CA TRP A 38 15.29 11.38 11.21
C TRP A 38 16.44 11.29 10.21
N VAL A 39 16.69 10.09 9.68
CA VAL A 39 17.67 9.84 8.63
C VAL A 39 16.98 9.89 7.28
N HIS A 40 17.48 10.70 6.36
CA HIS A 40 16.97 10.74 4.99
C HIS A 40 18.08 10.71 3.93
N GLY A 41 17.74 10.23 2.75
CA GLY A 41 18.67 10.16 1.62
C GLY A 41 18.10 9.33 0.47
N VAL A 42 18.70 9.46 -0.72
CA VAL A 42 18.25 8.76 -1.93
C VAL A 42 18.25 7.23 -1.77
N ALA A 43 17.52 6.52 -2.64
CA ALA A 43 17.52 5.06 -2.64
C ALA A 43 18.93 4.49 -2.90
N GLY A 44 19.25 3.34 -2.30
CA GLY A 44 20.57 2.70 -2.42
C GLY A 44 21.74 3.42 -1.73
N ILE A 45 21.49 4.51 -0.98
CA ILE A 45 22.55 5.30 -0.32
C ILE A 45 23.15 4.64 0.93
N GLY A 46 22.57 3.53 1.39
CA GLY A 46 23.01 2.77 2.57
C GLY A 46 22.31 3.11 3.89
N LYS A 47 21.10 3.69 3.86
CA LYS A 47 20.31 4.03 5.06
C LYS A 47 20.10 2.83 5.98
N SER A 48 19.55 1.74 5.45
CA SER A 48 19.25 0.52 6.20
C SER A 48 20.51 -0.09 6.82
N VAL A 49 21.64 -0.04 6.09
CA VAL A 49 22.94 -0.49 6.59
C VAL A 49 23.43 0.38 7.76
N LEU A 50 23.32 1.71 7.65
CA LEU A 50 23.69 2.64 8.72
C LEU A 50 22.83 2.44 9.97
N VAL A 51 21.50 2.37 9.80
CA VAL A 51 20.54 2.17 10.91
C VAL A 51 20.77 0.81 11.58
N GLY A 52 20.89 -0.27 10.79
CA GLY A 52 21.17 -1.61 11.31
C GLY A 52 22.50 -1.67 12.05
N ARG A 53 23.54 -0.99 11.56
CA ARG A 53 24.84 -0.91 12.24
C ARG A 53 24.74 -0.14 13.56
N PHE A 54 24.03 0.97 13.58
CA PHE A 54 23.78 1.72 14.81
C PHE A 54 23.03 0.88 15.85
N VAL A 55 21.94 0.22 15.45
CA VAL A 55 21.16 -0.69 16.32
C VAL A 55 22.05 -1.78 16.89
N HIS A 56 22.82 -2.47 16.05
CA HIS A 56 23.74 -3.51 16.49
C HIS A 56 24.77 -2.99 17.51
N ASN A 57 25.34 -1.81 17.27
CA ASN A 57 26.31 -1.20 18.19
C ASN A 57 25.65 -0.81 19.52
N ALA A 58 24.44 -0.26 19.49
CA ALA A 58 23.68 0.12 20.68
C ALA A 58 23.32 -1.10 21.53
N GLU A 59 22.87 -2.20 20.92
CA GLU A 59 22.57 -3.47 21.60
C GLU A 59 23.81 -4.08 22.26
N ARG A 60 24.98 -4.04 21.59
CA ARG A 60 26.25 -4.44 22.20
C ARG A 60 26.66 -3.54 23.37
N GLY A 61 26.25 -2.28 23.36
CA GLY A 61 26.40 -1.33 24.46
C GLY A 61 25.37 -1.53 25.59
N GLY A 62 24.47 -2.52 25.49
CA GLY A 62 23.47 -2.82 26.50
C GLY A 62 22.17 -2.01 26.38
N VAL A 63 21.99 -1.25 25.30
CA VAL A 63 20.76 -0.49 25.01
C VAL A 63 19.77 -1.40 24.29
N ARG A 64 18.52 -1.45 24.75
CA ARG A 64 17.48 -2.22 24.08
C ARG A 64 17.04 -1.49 22.82
N CYS A 65 17.00 -2.19 21.69
CA CYS A 65 16.51 -1.64 20.44
C CYS A 65 15.32 -2.48 19.93
N LEU A 66 14.33 -1.81 19.37
CA LEU A 66 13.22 -2.42 18.62
C LEU A 66 13.35 -1.96 17.17
N PHE A 67 13.49 -2.90 16.25
CA PHE A 67 13.61 -2.60 14.83
C PHE A 67 12.31 -2.97 14.12
N LEU A 68 11.70 -1.99 13.45
CA LEU A 68 10.44 -2.11 12.75
C LEU A 68 10.63 -1.77 11.26
N GLU A 69 10.06 -2.61 10.39
CA GLU A 69 10.03 -2.35 8.94
C GLU A 69 8.74 -1.63 8.59
N GLY A 70 8.81 -0.35 8.24
CA GLY A 70 7.65 0.50 7.94
C GLY A 70 6.75 -0.06 6.86
N GLY A 71 7.32 -0.71 5.84
CA GLY A 71 6.55 -1.36 4.76
C GLY A 71 5.73 -2.59 5.18
N SER A 72 5.94 -3.11 6.39
CA SER A 72 5.18 -4.21 6.98
C SER A 72 4.09 -3.74 7.96
N ILE A 73 4.14 -2.47 8.36
CA ILE A 73 3.23 -1.88 9.34
C ILE A 73 2.03 -1.29 8.61
N GLU A 74 0.82 -1.64 9.05
CA GLU A 74 -0.38 -0.97 8.58
C GLU A 74 -0.32 0.52 8.97
N PRO A 75 -0.53 1.46 8.04
CA PRO A 75 -0.33 2.89 8.27
C PRO A 75 -1.51 3.51 9.04
N THR A 76 -1.89 2.86 10.14
CA THR A 76 -2.89 3.26 11.13
C THR A 76 -2.26 3.25 12.52
N PRO A 77 -2.74 4.07 13.48
CA PRO A 77 -2.25 4.03 14.86
C PRO A 77 -2.30 2.63 15.46
N GLU A 78 -3.41 1.91 15.23
CA GLU A 78 -3.60 0.52 15.67
C GLU A 78 -2.54 -0.42 15.06
N GLY A 79 -2.26 -0.28 13.76
CA GLY A 79 -1.23 -1.05 13.05
C GLY A 79 0.17 -0.83 13.61
N PHE A 80 0.53 0.43 13.88
CA PHE A 80 1.82 0.78 14.47
C PHE A 80 1.97 0.22 15.89
N LEU A 81 0.94 0.37 16.73
CA LEU A 81 0.94 -0.16 18.09
C LEU A 81 1.00 -1.69 18.13
N THR A 82 0.31 -2.37 17.21
CA THR A 82 0.37 -3.82 17.05
C THR A 82 1.78 -4.27 16.72
N ALA A 83 2.42 -3.66 15.71
CA ALA A 83 3.80 -3.98 15.34
C ALA A 83 4.80 -3.72 16.47
N LEU A 84 4.59 -2.65 17.25
CA LEU A 84 5.41 -2.35 18.41
C LEU A 84 5.21 -3.39 19.53
N GLY A 85 3.98 -3.82 19.79
CA GLY A 85 3.66 -4.88 20.75
C GLY A 85 4.28 -6.24 20.37
N GLU A 86 4.18 -6.62 19.09
CA GLU A 86 4.82 -7.82 18.55
C GLU A 86 6.35 -7.79 18.73
N ALA A 87 6.99 -6.64 18.47
CA ALA A 87 8.43 -6.47 18.63
C ALA A 87 8.91 -6.59 20.08
N VAL A 88 8.05 -6.28 21.05
CA VAL A 88 8.36 -6.37 22.49
C VAL A 88 8.20 -7.81 23.03
N GLN A 89 7.67 -8.73 22.21
CA GLN A 89 7.29 -10.11 22.57
C GLN A 89 6.20 -10.19 23.65
N THR A 90 5.46 -9.10 23.88
CA THR A 90 4.29 -9.10 24.74
C THR A 90 3.16 -9.75 23.95
N ARG A 91 2.83 -11.02 24.23
CA ARG A 91 1.56 -11.61 23.79
C ARG A 91 0.44 -10.88 24.52
N LEU A 92 -0.03 -9.80 23.94
CA LEU A 92 -1.17 -9.06 24.47
C LEU A 92 -2.44 -9.76 24.00
N GLU A 93 -3.25 -10.22 24.96
CA GLU A 93 -4.56 -10.83 24.68
C GLU A 93 -5.58 -9.79 24.18
N THR A 94 -5.30 -8.49 24.38
CA THR A 94 -6.09 -7.34 23.93
C THR A 94 -5.19 -6.29 23.28
N LEU A 95 -5.66 -5.61 22.24
CA LEU A 95 -4.96 -4.46 21.64
C LEU A 95 -4.65 -3.42 22.74
N PRO A 96 -3.39 -3.06 22.96
CA PRO A 96 -3.04 -2.10 24.00
C PRO A 96 -3.48 -0.70 23.56
N ASP A 97 -3.97 0.09 24.51
CA ASP A 97 -3.96 1.53 24.34
C ASP A 97 -2.51 2.04 24.37
N LEU A 98 -2.29 3.24 23.81
CA LEU A 98 -0.96 3.83 23.69
C LEU A 98 -0.28 3.95 25.07
N GLU A 99 -1.04 4.31 26.10
CA GLU A 99 -0.55 4.48 27.47
C GLU A 99 -0.06 3.14 28.05
N GLY A 100 -0.89 2.08 28.04
CA GLY A 100 -0.51 0.78 28.58
C GLY A 100 0.65 0.11 27.84
N LEU A 101 0.76 0.31 26.52
CA LEU A 101 1.92 -0.17 25.78
C LEU A 101 3.20 0.57 26.22
N LEU A 102 3.15 1.90 26.30
CA LEU A 102 4.31 2.71 26.66
C LEU A 102 4.77 2.46 28.12
N GLU A 103 3.83 2.20 29.04
CA GLU A 103 4.15 1.74 30.39
C GLU A 103 4.84 0.38 30.38
N GLY A 104 4.28 -0.60 29.67
CA GLY A 104 4.85 -1.94 29.52
C GLY A 104 6.23 -1.96 28.86
N LEU A 105 6.57 -0.97 28.01
CA LEU A 105 7.93 -0.81 27.45
C LEU A 105 8.99 -0.57 28.54
N LEU A 106 8.60 0.03 29.66
CA LEU A 106 9.48 0.40 30.77
C LEU A 106 9.38 -0.56 31.96
N GLU A 107 8.33 -1.37 32.08
CA GLU A 107 8.17 -2.32 33.16
C GLU A 107 9.35 -3.32 33.23
N GLY A 108 9.97 -3.42 34.41
CA GLY A 108 11.16 -4.24 34.66
C GLY A 108 12.50 -3.61 34.23
N GLN A 109 12.50 -2.42 33.63
CA GLN A 109 13.71 -1.72 33.19
C GLN A 109 14.12 -0.64 34.20
N GLN A 110 15.08 -0.94 35.09
CA GLN A 110 15.74 0.10 35.87
C GLN A 110 16.57 1.01 34.93
N ARG A 111 16.02 2.18 34.56
CA ARG A 111 16.74 3.31 33.91
C ARG A 111 17.47 3.00 32.58
N ARG A 112 17.04 2.02 31.78
CA ARG A 112 17.68 1.73 30.48
C ARG A 112 16.96 2.41 29.32
N LEU A 113 17.74 3.11 28.50
CA LEU A 113 17.31 3.70 27.24
C LEU A 113 16.74 2.62 26.31
N LEU A 114 15.64 2.94 25.63
CA LEU A 114 15.01 2.14 24.59
C LEU A 114 15.00 2.94 23.28
N ILE A 115 15.44 2.30 22.19
CA ILE A 115 15.38 2.89 20.85
C ILE A 115 14.35 2.13 20.02
N ILE A 116 13.40 2.87 19.45
CA ILE A 116 12.50 2.37 18.42
C ILE A 116 13.05 2.85 17.08
N ALA A 117 13.61 1.94 16.29
CA ALA A 117 14.11 2.21 14.95
C ALA A 117 13.08 1.75 13.92
N VAL A 118 12.62 2.67 13.06
CA VAL A 118 11.68 2.40 11.97
C VAL A 118 12.37 2.71 10.65
N ASP A 119 12.58 1.68 9.82
CA ASP A 119 13.14 1.83 8.48
C ASP A 119 12.03 1.86 7.43
N GLY A 120 12.21 2.64 6.35
CA GLY A 120 11.19 2.81 5.30
C GLY A 120 9.94 3.58 5.76
N VAL A 121 10.13 4.69 6.49
CA VAL A 121 9.03 5.51 7.05
C VAL A 121 8.13 6.15 5.98
N GLU A 122 8.52 6.15 4.70
CA GLU A 122 7.63 6.53 3.59
C GLU A 122 6.32 5.72 3.52
N ALA A 123 6.34 4.45 3.95
CA ALA A 123 5.14 3.62 4.02
C ALA A 123 4.17 4.11 5.10
N LEU A 124 4.63 4.91 6.07
CA LEU A 124 3.87 5.42 7.21
C LEU A 124 3.48 6.90 7.05
N HIS A 125 3.48 7.43 5.83
CA HIS A 125 3.15 8.84 5.60
C HIS A 125 1.76 9.24 6.12
N LEU A 126 0.77 8.33 6.11
CA LEU A 126 -0.57 8.58 6.69
C LEU A 126 -0.55 8.76 8.22
N LEU A 127 0.55 8.36 8.88
CA LEU A 127 0.75 8.49 10.32
C LEU A 127 1.59 9.71 10.71
N ASP A 128 2.07 10.51 9.77
CA ASP A 128 2.98 11.63 10.06
C ASP A 128 2.44 12.54 11.17
N THR A 129 1.16 12.93 11.07
CA THR A 129 0.47 13.73 12.09
C THR A 129 0.41 13.01 13.43
N TRP A 130 -0.06 11.76 13.46
CA TRP A 130 -0.22 11.00 14.70
C TRP A 130 1.12 10.72 15.39
N LEU A 131 2.16 10.36 14.63
CA LEU A 131 3.51 10.16 15.16
C LEU A 131 4.00 11.44 15.86
N ARG A 132 3.81 12.60 15.23
CA ARG A 132 4.28 13.88 15.75
C ARG A 132 3.45 14.41 16.92
N SER A 133 2.12 14.42 16.82
CA SER A 133 1.23 15.08 17.78
C SER A 133 0.67 14.18 18.87
N SER A 134 0.80 12.86 18.72
CA SER A 134 0.23 11.89 19.65
C SER A 134 1.29 10.95 20.23
N LEU A 135 2.07 10.25 19.39
CA LEU A 135 3.08 9.30 19.87
C LEU A 135 4.25 10.02 20.55
N VAL A 136 4.97 10.89 19.82
CA VAL A 136 6.19 11.55 20.30
C VAL A 136 5.99 12.33 21.61
N PRO A 137 4.89 13.10 21.81
CA PRO A 137 4.65 13.81 23.06
C PRO A 137 4.42 12.87 24.25
N GLN A 138 3.86 11.68 24.01
CA GLN A 138 3.55 10.68 25.05
C GLN A 138 4.70 9.71 25.30
N LEU A 139 5.71 9.64 24.43
CA LEU A 139 6.89 8.80 24.65
C LEU A 139 7.49 9.11 26.05
N PRO A 140 7.90 8.09 26.82
CA PRO A 140 8.63 8.34 28.06
C PRO A 140 10.03 8.94 27.84
N ASP A 141 10.62 9.51 28.89
CA ASP A 141 11.97 10.11 28.86
C ASP A 141 13.07 9.09 28.54
N GLY A 142 12.83 7.80 28.77
CA GLY A 142 13.75 6.71 28.43
C GLY A 142 13.59 6.14 27.01
N VAL A 143 12.66 6.66 26.21
CA VAL A 143 12.37 6.14 24.86
C VAL A 143 12.77 7.16 23.79
N ARG A 144 13.42 6.69 22.72
CA ARG A 144 13.88 7.49 21.59
C ARG A 144 13.43 6.87 20.28
N LEU A 145 13.18 7.70 19.28
CA LEU A 145 12.72 7.28 17.96
C LEU A 145 13.78 7.55 16.89
N LEU A 146 14.14 6.54 16.11
CA LEU A 146 14.99 6.64 14.94
C LEU A 146 14.16 6.32 13.70
N LEU A 147 13.85 7.33 12.89
CA LEU A 147 13.07 7.19 11.66
C LEU A 147 14.01 7.26 10.46
N SER A 148 13.90 6.33 9.52
CA SER A 148 14.68 6.35 8.28
C SER A 148 13.77 6.28 7.07
N GLY A 149 14.04 7.12 6.06
CA GLY A 149 13.28 7.12 4.81
C GLY A 149 13.95 7.93 3.70
N ARG A 150 13.26 8.12 2.59
CA ARG A 150 13.83 8.86 1.44
C ARG A 150 13.81 10.37 1.61
N HIS A 151 12.70 10.84 2.16
CA HIS A 151 12.38 12.26 2.20
C HIS A 151 12.66 12.83 3.58
N ARG A 152 12.88 14.14 3.61
CA ARG A 152 12.90 14.91 4.85
C ARG A 152 11.56 14.82 5.56
N PRO A 153 11.51 14.91 6.90
CA PRO A 153 10.24 14.98 7.61
C PRO A 153 9.42 16.18 7.11
N ALA A 154 8.10 16.11 7.25
CA ALA A 154 7.25 17.27 6.97
C ALA A 154 7.75 18.46 7.81
N THR A 155 7.69 19.68 7.25
CA THR A 155 8.20 20.92 7.89
C THR A 155 7.67 21.13 9.30
N ARG A 156 6.45 20.64 9.58
CA ARG A 156 5.80 20.60 10.90
C ARG A 156 6.59 19.89 11.99
N TRP A 157 7.42 18.90 11.66
CA TRP A 157 8.32 18.25 12.62
C TRP A 157 9.38 19.20 13.19
N HIS A 158 9.63 20.34 12.54
CA HIS A 158 10.55 21.37 13.00
C HIS A 158 9.85 22.55 13.69
N GLY A 159 8.52 22.64 13.59
CA GLY A 159 7.73 23.73 14.16
C GLY A 159 7.28 23.44 15.60
N GLY A 160 7.10 24.52 16.38
CA GLY A 160 6.50 24.44 17.72
C GLY A 160 7.39 23.82 18.81
N PRO A 161 6.82 23.50 20.00
CA PRO A 161 7.54 22.86 21.11
C PRO A 161 8.08 21.47 20.78
N GLU A 162 7.38 20.73 19.91
CA GLU A 162 7.71 19.36 19.49
C GLU A 162 9.00 19.29 18.65
N GLY A 163 9.29 20.31 17.84
CA GLY A 163 10.48 20.34 16.98
C GLY A 163 11.81 20.51 17.71
N ARG A 164 11.81 20.90 19.00
CA ARG A 164 13.04 21.06 19.80
C ARG A 164 13.77 19.75 20.06
N GLY A 165 13.06 18.61 19.96
CA GLY A 165 13.62 17.27 20.16
C GLY A 165 13.94 16.52 18.88
N VAL A 166 13.76 17.12 17.70
CA VAL A 166 13.93 16.44 16.41
C VAL A 166 15.24 16.85 15.75
N ARG A 167 16.08 15.88 15.40
CA ARG A 167 17.31 16.08 14.61
C ARG A 167 17.18 15.37 13.27
N VAL A 168 17.61 16.04 12.20
CA VAL A 168 17.57 15.48 10.83
C VAL A 168 18.98 15.26 10.33
N LEU A 169 19.25 14.03 9.90
CA LEU A 169 20.50 13.59 9.32
C LEU A 169 20.30 13.31 7.83
N SER A 170 21.05 14.02 6.99
CA SER A 170 21.02 13.85 5.54
C SER A 170 22.19 12.98 5.09
N MET A 171 21.92 11.86 4.44
CA MET A 171 22.95 11.01 3.85
C MET A 171 23.28 11.47 2.44
N ALA A 172 24.53 11.93 2.26
CA ALA A 172 25.11 12.19 0.93
C ALA A 172 25.67 10.89 0.32
N PRO A 173 26.00 10.87 -0.99
CA PRO A 173 26.86 9.82 -1.53
C PRO A 173 28.21 9.75 -0.80
N LEU A 174 28.85 8.59 -0.84
CA LEU A 174 30.17 8.42 -0.23
C LEU A 174 31.16 9.41 -0.86
N ALA A 175 32.02 10.01 -0.03
CA ALA A 175 33.12 10.79 -0.55
C ALA A 175 33.96 9.92 -1.49
N ILE A 176 34.55 10.52 -2.53
CA ILE A 176 35.32 9.78 -3.53
C ILE A 176 36.46 8.96 -2.89
N SER A 177 37.09 9.48 -1.84
CA SER A 177 38.08 8.73 -1.05
C SER A 177 37.50 7.45 -0.44
N ASP A 178 36.30 7.51 0.10
CA ASP A 178 35.68 6.39 0.82
C ASP A 178 35.10 5.37 -0.15
N ALA A 179 34.48 5.84 -1.22
CA ALA A 179 34.07 5.00 -2.34
C ALA A 179 35.28 4.29 -2.98
N THR A 180 36.43 4.96 -3.08
CA THR A 180 37.68 4.36 -3.57
C THR A 180 38.16 3.26 -2.61
N ARG A 181 38.21 3.53 -1.29
CA ARG A 181 38.57 2.52 -0.28
C ARG A 181 37.64 1.31 -0.31
N LEU A 182 36.33 1.53 -0.51
CA LEU A 182 35.34 0.47 -0.66
C LEU A 182 35.56 -0.36 -1.93
N LEU A 183 35.87 0.28 -3.06
CA LEU A 183 36.19 -0.45 -4.30
C LEU A 183 37.52 -1.21 -4.17
N GLU A 184 38.52 -0.65 -3.50
CA GLU A 184 39.79 -1.33 -3.23
C GLU A 184 39.59 -2.57 -2.36
N SER A 185 38.74 -2.49 -1.32
CA SER A 185 38.43 -3.66 -0.49
C SER A 185 37.64 -4.74 -1.25
N LEU A 186 36.96 -4.37 -2.33
CA LEU A 186 36.27 -5.27 -3.26
C LEU A 186 37.19 -5.78 -4.40
N GLY A 187 38.49 -5.47 -4.35
CA GLY A 187 39.51 -6.03 -5.26
C GLY A 187 39.85 -5.18 -6.48
N PHE A 188 39.38 -3.94 -6.58
CA PHE A 188 39.78 -3.02 -7.65
C PHE A 188 41.12 -2.35 -7.34
N SER A 189 41.97 -2.15 -8.36
CA SER A 189 43.25 -1.43 -8.18
C SER A 189 43.03 0.08 -7.96
N GLY A 190 43.88 0.77 -7.19
CA GLY A 190 43.59 2.16 -6.75
C GLY A 190 43.27 3.17 -7.86
N ALA A 191 43.94 3.10 -9.01
CA ALA A 191 43.62 3.96 -10.16
C ALA A 191 42.24 3.63 -10.78
N GLN A 192 41.92 2.34 -10.90
CA GLN A 192 40.62 1.86 -11.39
C GLN A 192 39.50 2.16 -10.39
N ALA A 193 39.74 1.92 -9.10
CA ALA A 193 38.83 2.21 -8.00
C ALA A 193 38.47 3.70 -7.95
N THR A 194 39.46 4.59 -8.07
CA THR A 194 39.21 6.04 -8.10
C THR A 194 38.37 6.46 -9.31
N ALA A 195 38.66 5.90 -10.49
CA ALA A 195 37.89 6.19 -11.70
C ALA A 195 36.44 5.70 -11.60
N LEU A 196 36.23 4.50 -11.08
CA LEU A 196 34.90 3.94 -10.82
C LEU A 196 34.15 4.71 -9.74
N ALA A 197 34.79 5.09 -8.64
CA ALA A 197 34.19 5.89 -7.58
C ALA A 197 33.60 7.21 -8.11
N ARG A 198 34.33 7.90 -8.99
CA ARG A 198 33.84 9.11 -9.66
C ARG A 198 32.69 8.80 -10.62
N ARG A 199 32.82 7.74 -11.40
CA ARG A 199 31.81 7.33 -12.40
C ARG A 199 30.48 6.92 -11.76
N LEU A 200 30.53 6.25 -10.62
CA LEU A 200 29.37 5.75 -9.87
C LEU A 200 28.83 6.80 -8.88
N HIS A 201 29.35 8.02 -8.92
CA HIS A 201 28.96 9.14 -8.07
C HIS A 201 28.98 8.82 -6.55
N GLY A 202 29.87 7.92 -6.11
CA GLY A 202 29.93 7.48 -4.72
C GLY A 202 28.67 6.76 -4.21
N ASN A 203 27.80 6.26 -5.10
CA ASN A 203 26.60 5.52 -4.70
C ASN A 203 26.96 4.08 -4.26
N PRO A 204 26.68 3.67 -3.00
CA PRO A 204 27.06 2.35 -2.49
C PRO A 204 26.47 1.17 -3.26
N LEU A 205 25.19 1.23 -3.62
CA LEU A 205 24.54 0.15 -4.38
C LEU A 205 25.15 0.01 -5.79
N ALA A 206 25.39 1.13 -6.47
CA ALA A 206 26.04 1.12 -7.78
C ALA A 206 27.47 0.56 -7.70
N ILE A 207 28.20 0.85 -6.61
CA ILE A 207 29.51 0.27 -6.31
C ILE A 207 29.42 -1.25 -6.14
N GLN A 208 28.43 -1.75 -5.39
CA GLN A 208 28.24 -3.18 -5.20
C GLN A 208 27.88 -3.90 -6.51
N LEU A 209 26.96 -3.33 -7.31
CA LEU A 209 26.61 -3.90 -8.62
C LEU A 209 27.81 -3.90 -9.58
N ALA A 210 28.60 -2.81 -9.59
CA ALA A 210 29.81 -2.75 -10.37
C ALA A 210 30.84 -3.80 -9.91
N ALA A 211 30.98 -4.00 -8.60
CA ALA A 211 31.87 -5.02 -8.04
C ALA A 211 31.41 -6.44 -8.38
N ALA A 212 30.12 -6.69 -8.43
CA ALA A 212 29.57 -7.99 -8.79
C ALA A 212 29.72 -8.32 -10.29
N THR A 213 29.78 -7.30 -11.17
CA THR A 213 29.66 -7.51 -12.64
C THR A 213 30.93 -7.21 -13.43
N LEU A 214 31.71 -6.20 -13.05
CA LEU A 214 32.87 -5.76 -13.82
C LEU A 214 34.08 -6.71 -13.79
N PRO A 215 34.36 -7.48 -12.71
CA PRO A 215 35.50 -8.41 -12.70
C PRO A 215 35.48 -9.45 -13.81
N ALA A 216 34.28 -9.89 -14.23
CA ALA A 216 34.10 -10.84 -15.33
C ALA A 216 34.32 -10.21 -16.72
N ARG A 217 34.51 -8.89 -16.82
CA ARG A 217 34.54 -8.12 -18.07
C ARG A 217 35.74 -7.19 -18.15
N PRO A 218 36.98 -7.72 -18.19
CA PRO A 218 38.18 -6.90 -18.28
C PRO A 218 38.14 -6.04 -19.55
N GLY A 219 38.12 -4.71 -19.38
CA GLY A 219 38.08 -3.73 -20.46
C GLY A 219 36.71 -3.09 -20.74
N PHE A 220 35.63 -3.59 -20.14
CA PHE A 220 34.33 -2.91 -20.20
C PHE A 220 34.40 -1.55 -19.50
N ARG A 221 33.91 -0.51 -20.17
CA ARG A 221 33.88 0.87 -19.63
C ARG A 221 32.44 1.29 -19.44
N LEU A 222 32.10 1.69 -18.22
CA LEU A 222 30.81 2.28 -17.93
C LEU A 222 30.64 3.58 -18.74
N PRO A 223 29.46 3.81 -19.36
CA PRO A 223 29.18 5.02 -20.10
C PRO A 223 29.19 6.24 -19.18
N GLU A 224 29.37 7.44 -19.74
CA GLU A 224 29.20 8.67 -18.97
C GLU A 224 27.72 9.05 -19.02
N ALA A 225 27.03 8.82 -17.91
CA ALA A 225 25.58 8.77 -17.88
C ALA A 225 25.06 9.15 -16.49
N SER A 226 23.75 9.39 -16.36
CA SER A 226 23.13 9.62 -15.05
C SER A 226 23.21 8.37 -14.19
N LEU A 227 23.08 8.53 -12.86
CA LEU A 227 23.05 7.38 -11.95
C LEU A 227 21.97 6.37 -12.34
N GLN A 228 20.80 6.83 -12.79
CA GLN A 228 19.72 5.95 -13.26
C GLN A 228 20.17 5.08 -14.44
N GLN A 229 20.77 5.69 -15.45
CA GLN A 229 21.27 4.99 -16.63
C GLN A 229 22.41 4.02 -16.30
N LEU A 230 23.26 4.37 -15.33
CA LEU A 230 24.29 3.48 -14.82
C LEU A 230 23.69 2.29 -14.07
N MET A 231 22.67 2.50 -13.25
CA MET A 231 21.95 1.43 -12.54
C MET A 231 21.28 0.48 -13.52
N ASP A 232 20.65 1.00 -14.58
CA ASP A 232 20.05 0.19 -15.64
C ASP A 232 21.11 -0.67 -16.33
N ALA A 233 22.22 -0.06 -16.77
CA ALA A 233 23.31 -0.78 -17.41
C ALA A 233 23.94 -1.85 -16.50
N LEU A 234 24.19 -1.53 -15.22
CA LEU A 234 24.75 -2.47 -14.26
C LEU A 234 23.80 -3.64 -13.95
N THR A 235 22.50 -3.36 -13.88
CA THR A 235 21.48 -4.40 -13.68
C THR A 235 21.38 -5.34 -14.87
N GLU A 236 21.47 -4.81 -16.10
CA GLU A 236 21.53 -5.64 -17.31
C GLU A 236 22.80 -6.51 -17.37
N LEU A 237 23.95 -5.96 -16.98
CA LEU A 237 25.20 -6.74 -16.89
C LEU A 237 25.09 -7.85 -15.84
N TYR A 238 24.45 -7.58 -14.70
CA TYR A 238 24.21 -8.59 -13.66
C TYR A 238 23.30 -9.70 -14.19
N LEU A 239 22.19 -9.35 -14.84
CA LEU A 239 21.31 -10.33 -15.48
C LEU A 239 22.05 -11.20 -16.51
N ALA A 240 22.96 -10.61 -17.29
CA ALA A 240 23.75 -11.34 -18.27
C ALA A 240 24.67 -12.39 -17.61
N ASP A 241 25.20 -12.11 -16.40
CA ASP A 241 26.05 -13.04 -15.65
C ASP A 241 25.31 -14.25 -15.07
N ILE A 242 24.00 -14.14 -14.82
CA ILE A 242 23.19 -15.27 -14.35
C ILE A 242 23.08 -16.31 -15.46
N THR A 243 23.88 -17.36 -15.46
CA THR A 243 23.90 -18.33 -16.57
C THR A 243 22.64 -19.20 -16.67
N ASP A 244 21.93 -19.40 -15.55
CA ASP A 244 20.68 -20.16 -15.49
C ASP A 244 19.50 -19.36 -16.09
N PRO A 245 18.91 -19.80 -17.24
CA PRO A 245 17.77 -19.11 -17.84
C PRO A 245 16.52 -19.11 -16.95
N LEU A 246 16.36 -20.11 -16.08
CA LEU A 246 15.25 -20.16 -15.14
C LEU A 246 15.42 -19.10 -14.07
N GLN A 247 16.59 -18.99 -13.46
CA GLN A 247 16.87 -17.97 -12.45
C GLN A 247 16.70 -16.53 -12.99
N ARG A 248 17.13 -16.26 -14.23
CA ARG A 248 16.83 -14.97 -14.90
C ARG A 248 15.32 -14.72 -15.02
N ARG A 249 14.57 -15.73 -15.46
CA ARG A 249 13.12 -15.63 -15.64
C ARG A 249 12.39 -15.42 -14.31
N LEU A 250 12.83 -16.10 -13.24
CA LEU A 250 12.32 -15.92 -11.89
C LEU A 250 12.56 -14.49 -11.40
N LEU A 251 13.73 -13.91 -11.70
CA LEU A 251 14.06 -12.53 -11.32
C LEU A 251 13.19 -11.50 -12.07
N GLU A 252 12.88 -11.74 -13.35
CA GLU A 252 11.90 -10.93 -14.11
C GLU A 252 10.48 -11.03 -13.52
N GLY A 253 10.05 -12.20 -13.05
CA GLY A 253 8.76 -12.32 -12.35
C GLY A 253 8.77 -11.70 -10.95
N ALA A 254 9.89 -11.82 -10.24
CA ALA A 254 10.07 -11.20 -8.93
C ALA A 254 10.02 -9.66 -9.00
N SER A 255 10.38 -9.06 -10.14
CA SER A 255 10.31 -7.60 -10.28
C SER A 255 8.88 -7.07 -10.36
N VAL A 256 7.90 -7.89 -10.76
CA VAL A 256 6.50 -7.44 -10.94
C VAL A 256 5.65 -7.51 -9.66
N VAL A 257 6.20 -8.01 -8.55
CA VAL A 257 5.49 -8.15 -7.26
C VAL A 257 6.25 -7.45 -6.16
N ARG A 258 5.59 -6.74 -5.24
CA ARG A 258 6.25 -6.06 -4.11
C ARG A 258 7.08 -7.02 -3.26
N ARG A 259 6.50 -8.17 -2.96
CA ARG A 259 7.05 -9.21 -2.08
C ARG A 259 6.99 -10.56 -2.80
N ILE A 260 8.03 -11.36 -2.64
CA ILE A 260 8.17 -12.66 -3.26
C ILE A 260 7.82 -13.72 -2.22
N THR A 261 6.81 -14.53 -2.52
CA THR A 261 6.36 -15.63 -1.65
C THR A 261 6.14 -16.88 -2.50
N GLU A 262 6.20 -18.07 -1.90
CA GLU A 262 5.94 -19.33 -2.61
C GLU A 262 4.59 -19.34 -3.34
N PRO A 263 3.46 -18.89 -2.75
CA PRO A 263 2.18 -18.84 -3.48
C PRO A 263 2.19 -17.91 -4.70
N LEU A 264 2.92 -16.80 -4.66
CA LEU A 264 3.06 -15.90 -5.81
C LEU A 264 3.94 -16.52 -6.90
N LEU A 265 5.01 -17.22 -6.49
CA LEU A 265 5.86 -17.96 -7.42
C LEU A 265 5.10 -19.09 -8.08
N GLU A 266 4.33 -19.88 -7.33
CA GLU A 266 3.45 -20.93 -7.86
C GLU A 266 2.47 -20.37 -8.90
N ALA A 267 1.81 -19.24 -8.58
CA ALA A 267 0.86 -18.62 -9.49
C ALA A 267 1.52 -18.11 -10.78
N MET A 268 2.68 -17.46 -10.68
CA MET A 268 3.39 -16.89 -11.83
C MET A 268 4.09 -17.96 -12.68
N PHE A 269 4.62 -19.01 -12.04
CA PHE A 269 5.46 -20.07 -12.59
C PHE A 269 4.93 -21.47 -12.24
N PRO A 270 3.73 -21.86 -12.69
CA PRO A 270 3.11 -23.15 -12.35
C PRO A 270 3.92 -24.36 -12.84
N GLU A 271 4.85 -24.15 -13.78
CA GLU A 271 5.75 -25.18 -14.28
C GLU A 271 6.98 -25.43 -13.40
N VAL A 272 7.19 -24.63 -12.35
CA VAL A 272 8.36 -24.67 -11.47
C VAL A 272 7.92 -24.97 -10.05
N SER A 273 8.68 -25.82 -9.36
CA SER A 273 8.43 -26.07 -7.94
C SER A 273 8.60 -24.78 -7.13
N PRO A 274 7.61 -24.36 -6.32
CA PRO A 274 7.67 -23.08 -5.60
C PRO A 274 8.85 -22.98 -4.63
N ASP A 275 9.19 -24.09 -3.97
CA ASP A 275 10.33 -24.20 -3.05
C ASP A 275 11.68 -24.05 -3.78
N ASP A 276 11.87 -24.69 -4.94
CA ASP A 276 13.07 -24.53 -5.78
C ASP A 276 13.18 -23.10 -6.31
N ALA A 277 12.07 -22.52 -6.79
CA ALA A 277 12.03 -21.13 -7.25
C ALA A 277 12.43 -20.16 -6.14
N TYR A 278 11.88 -20.35 -4.94
CA TYR A 278 12.17 -19.53 -3.76
C TYR A 278 13.63 -19.68 -3.32
N ALA A 279 14.14 -20.92 -3.26
CA ALA A 279 15.52 -21.20 -2.90
C ALA A 279 16.51 -20.56 -3.88
N ARG A 280 16.28 -20.65 -5.20
CA ARG A 280 17.12 -20.02 -6.24
C ARG A 280 17.14 -18.50 -6.15
N LEU A 281 16.02 -17.87 -5.83
CA LEU A 281 15.99 -16.41 -5.67
C LEU A 281 16.74 -15.97 -4.41
N ARG A 282 16.60 -16.72 -3.31
CA ARG A 282 17.25 -16.43 -2.02
C ARG A 282 18.79 -16.46 -2.06
N THR A 283 19.39 -17.10 -3.06
CA THR A 283 20.85 -17.12 -3.24
C THR A 283 21.41 -15.88 -3.93
N LEU A 284 20.57 -15.03 -4.51
CA LEU A 284 21.01 -13.83 -5.22
C LEU A 284 21.30 -12.69 -4.24
N ASP A 285 22.41 -11.99 -4.45
CA ASP A 285 22.84 -10.86 -3.60
C ASP A 285 21.87 -9.67 -3.64
N LEU A 286 21.04 -9.59 -4.70
CA LEU A 286 20.05 -8.52 -4.89
C LEU A 286 18.72 -8.81 -4.17
N VAL A 287 18.58 -10.00 -3.60
CA VAL A 287 17.37 -10.48 -2.93
C VAL A 287 17.58 -10.51 -1.43
N GLU A 288 16.71 -9.82 -0.72
CA GLU A 288 16.71 -9.65 0.72
C GLU A 288 15.68 -10.56 1.37
N ALA A 289 16.00 -11.11 2.54
CA ALA A 289 15.05 -11.86 3.34
C ALA A 289 14.24 -10.89 4.20
N LEU A 290 12.92 -10.91 4.03
CA LEU A 290 11.97 -10.14 4.83
C LEU A 290 11.30 -11.07 5.87
N PRO A 291 10.65 -10.52 6.91
CA PRO A 291 9.90 -11.31 7.88
C PRO A 291 8.82 -12.21 7.27
N ASP A 292 8.28 -11.82 6.11
CA ASP A 292 7.11 -12.41 5.48
C ASP A 292 7.33 -12.81 4.00
N GLY A 293 8.59 -12.91 3.55
CA GLY A 293 8.94 -13.35 2.20
C GLY A 293 10.35 -12.92 1.78
N LEU A 294 10.57 -12.75 0.47
CA LEU A 294 11.76 -12.12 -0.06
C LEU A 294 11.42 -10.75 -0.69
N GLY A 295 12.35 -9.81 -0.57
CA GLY A 295 12.31 -8.52 -1.25
C GLY A 295 13.40 -8.44 -2.30
N LEU A 296 13.14 -7.79 -3.42
CA LEU A 296 14.17 -7.37 -4.36
C LEU A 296 14.54 -5.92 -4.05
N HIS A 297 15.83 -5.61 -4.03
CA HIS A 297 16.29 -4.24 -3.79
C HIS A 297 15.62 -3.30 -4.81
N GLU A 298 15.02 -2.22 -4.32
CA GLU A 298 14.07 -1.43 -5.11
C GLU A 298 14.64 -0.83 -6.39
N MET A 299 15.81 -0.17 -6.34
CA MET A 299 16.43 0.38 -7.57
C MET A 299 16.71 -0.69 -8.63
N VAL A 300 17.03 -1.91 -8.18
CA VAL A 300 17.26 -3.06 -9.06
C VAL A 300 15.92 -3.55 -9.61
N ARG A 301 14.89 -3.65 -8.76
CA ARG A 301 13.52 -3.98 -9.16
C ARG A 301 13.00 -3.02 -10.23
N GLU A 302 13.12 -1.72 -10.02
CA GLU A 302 12.68 -0.70 -10.98
C GLU A 302 13.43 -0.78 -12.32
N ALA A 303 14.74 -1.05 -12.29
CA ALA A 303 15.53 -1.27 -13.50
C ALA A 303 15.11 -2.56 -14.23
N LEU A 304 14.92 -3.65 -13.49
CA LEU A 304 14.47 -4.94 -14.03
C LEU A 304 13.07 -4.86 -14.64
N GLU A 305 12.13 -4.26 -13.92
CA GLU A 305 10.74 -4.13 -14.37
C GLU A 305 10.65 -3.26 -15.63
N ARG A 306 11.36 -2.11 -15.66
CA ARG A 306 11.42 -1.26 -16.88
C ARG A 306 12.01 -2.01 -18.07
N SER A 307 13.14 -2.71 -17.88
CA SER A 307 13.76 -3.50 -18.95
C SER A 307 12.85 -4.66 -19.39
N PHE A 308 12.19 -5.34 -18.45
CA PHE A 308 11.30 -6.47 -18.73
C PHE A 308 10.04 -6.03 -19.47
N LEU A 309 9.37 -4.97 -19.03
CA LEU A 309 8.20 -4.39 -19.71
C LEU A 309 8.54 -3.97 -21.14
N ALA A 310 9.71 -3.36 -21.35
CA ALA A 310 10.16 -2.95 -22.68
C ALA A 310 10.48 -4.15 -23.61
N ARG A 311 11.07 -5.22 -23.07
CA ARG A 311 11.47 -6.40 -23.86
C ARG A 311 10.30 -7.34 -24.15
N ASP A 312 9.40 -7.55 -23.19
CA ASP A 312 8.30 -8.52 -23.30
C ASP A 312 7.06 -8.06 -22.50
N PRO A 313 6.28 -7.11 -23.04
CA PRO A 313 5.11 -6.55 -22.35
C PRO A 313 4.00 -7.59 -22.14
N GLN A 314 3.91 -8.62 -23.01
CA GLN A 314 2.89 -9.67 -22.88
C GLN A 314 3.17 -10.58 -21.68
N ARG A 315 4.41 -11.04 -21.52
CA ARG A 315 4.80 -11.87 -20.37
C ARG A 315 4.77 -11.07 -19.07
N HIS A 316 5.18 -9.81 -19.11
CA HIS A 316 5.04 -8.88 -18.00
C HIS A 316 3.58 -8.79 -17.52
N GLY A 317 2.66 -8.47 -18.44
CA GLY A 317 1.23 -8.41 -18.11
C GLY A 317 0.66 -9.74 -17.62
N ARG A 318 1.12 -10.88 -18.16
CA ARG A 318 0.71 -12.22 -17.70
C ARG A 318 1.12 -12.48 -16.24
N TYR A 319 2.35 -12.14 -15.85
CA TYR A 319 2.80 -12.32 -14.47
C TYR A 319 2.03 -11.43 -13.50
N ARG A 320 1.79 -10.16 -13.86
CA ARG A 320 0.95 -9.26 -13.05
C ARG A 320 -0.46 -9.78 -12.84
N ARG A 321 -1.11 -10.28 -13.89
CA ARG A 321 -2.45 -10.91 -13.80
C ARG A 321 -2.44 -12.12 -12.86
N ARG A 322 -1.45 -13.02 -12.99
CA ARG A 322 -1.32 -14.21 -12.14
C ARG A 322 -1.05 -13.85 -10.68
N ALA A 323 -0.17 -12.89 -10.43
CA ALA A 323 0.10 -12.37 -9.10
C ALA A 323 -1.17 -11.76 -8.48
N TRP A 324 -1.90 -10.93 -9.23
CA TRP A 324 -3.16 -10.36 -8.80
C TRP A 324 -4.19 -11.44 -8.42
N GLN A 325 -4.37 -12.47 -9.26
CA GLN A 325 -5.31 -13.57 -8.99
C GLN A 325 -4.97 -14.29 -7.68
N ALA A 326 -3.70 -14.55 -7.42
CA ALA A 326 -3.23 -15.17 -6.19
C ALA A 326 -3.49 -14.28 -4.96
N LEU A 327 -3.13 -12.98 -5.03
CA LEU A 327 -3.37 -12.02 -3.94
C LEU A 327 -4.86 -11.86 -3.65
N ALA A 328 -5.69 -11.73 -4.69
CA ALA A 328 -7.13 -11.56 -4.55
C ALA A 328 -7.82 -12.78 -3.90
N ARG A 329 -7.28 -13.98 -4.10
CA ARG A 329 -7.72 -15.21 -3.41
C ARG A 329 -7.28 -15.22 -1.94
N GLN A 330 -6.05 -14.80 -1.65
CA GLN A 330 -5.52 -14.74 -0.29
C GLN A 330 -6.30 -13.76 0.60
N VAL A 331 -6.59 -12.55 0.09
CA VAL A 331 -7.41 -11.55 0.80
C VAL A 331 -8.76 -12.12 1.25
N ALA A 332 -9.38 -13.01 0.46
CA ALA A 332 -10.68 -13.57 0.79
C ALA A 332 -10.67 -14.57 1.97
N GLY A 333 -9.49 -15.08 2.37
CA GLY A 333 -9.33 -16.07 3.44
C GLY A 333 -8.51 -15.60 4.64
N SER A 334 -8.00 -14.37 4.65
CA SER A 334 -7.06 -13.88 5.66
C SER A 334 -7.73 -13.20 6.84
N GLY A 335 -7.14 -13.36 8.03
CA GLY A 335 -7.53 -12.64 9.24
C GLY A 335 -7.02 -11.19 9.25
N ARG A 336 -7.62 -10.34 10.11
CA ARG A 336 -7.36 -8.88 10.17
C ARG A 336 -5.88 -8.51 10.27
N SER A 337 -5.09 -9.27 11.03
CA SER A 337 -3.64 -9.03 11.22
C SER A 337 -2.80 -9.26 9.97
N GLU A 338 -3.27 -10.06 9.01
CA GLU A 338 -2.54 -10.33 7.76
C GLU A 338 -3.03 -9.48 6.59
N LEU A 339 -4.23 -8.87 6.69
CA LEU A 339 -4.87 -8.13 5.61
C LEU A 339 -3.98 -7.03 5.04
N TRP A 340 -3.26 -6.29 5.89
CA TRP A 340 -2.36 -5.23 5.42
C TRP A 340 -1.30 -5.72 4.44
N ARG A 341 -0.70 -6.90 4.68
CA ARG A 341 0.35 -7.43 3.82
C ARG A 341 -0.15 -7.60 2.38
N TYR A 342 -1.34 -8.18 2.23
CA TYR A 342 -1.98 -8.37 0.93
C TYR A 342 -2.49 -7.06 0.34
N THR A 343 -2.93 -6.12 1.17
CA THR A 343 -3.38 -4.80 0.74
C THR A 343 -2.25 -3.99 0.13
N ALA A 344 -1.09 -3.99 0.79
CA ALA A 344 0.12 -3.37 0.27
C ALA A 344 0.58 -4.03 -1.04
N ASP A 345 0.43 -5.36 -1.16
CA ASP A 345 0.75 -6.08 -2.39
C ASP A 345 -0.25 -5.74 -3.54
N LEU A 346 -1.55 -5.59 -3.25
CA LEU A 346 -2.55 -5.14 -4.22
C LEU A 346 -2.31 -3.69 -4.66
N LEU A 347 -2.04 -2.80 -3.71
CA LEU A 347 -1.70 -1.39 -3.95
C LEU A 347 -0.47 -1.24 -4.85
N TYR A 348 0.52 -2.13 -4.70
CA TYR A 348 1.69 -2.15 -5.58
C TYR A 348 1.34 -2.49 -7.03
N LEU A 349 0.39 -3.39 -7.25
CA LEU A 349 -0.05 -3.80 -8.60
C LEU A 349 -0.92 -2.76 -9.31
N VAL A 350 -1.40 -1.74 -8.59
CA VAL A 350 -2.12 -0.61 -9.18
C VAL A 350 -1.10 0.36 -9.81
N GLU A 351 -1.23 0.58 -11.11
CA GLU A 351 -0.47 1.54 -11.91
C GLU A 351 -1.25 2.80 -12.27
N ASN A 352 -2.57 2.83 -12.13
CA ASN A 352 -3.36 4.01 -12.46
C ASN A 352 -2.87 5.24 -11.68
N PRO A 353 -2.43 6.30 -12.38
CA PRO A 353 -1.88 7.49 -11.72
C PRO A 353 -2.85 8.12 -10.73
N VAL A 354 -4.15 8.08 -11.00
CA VAL A 354 -5.17 8.64 -10.10
C VAL A 354 -5.25 7.84 -8.80
N VAL A 355 -5.18 6.50 -8.88
CA VAL A 355 -5.23 5.63 -7.70
C VAL A 355 -3.90 5.70 -6.94
N ARG A 356 -2.77 5.66 -7.66
CA ARG A 356 -1.44 5.81 -7.06
C ARG A 356 -1.28 7.15 -6.38
N GLU A 357 -1.59 8.26 -7.04
CA GLU A 357 -1.51 9.59 -6.42
C GLU A 357 -2.47 9.71 -5.23
N ALA A 358 -3.62 9.02 -5.27
CA ALA A 358 -4.56 8.99 -4.15
C ALA A 358 -4.07 8.20 -2.92
N PHE A 359 -3.16 7.23 -3.07
CA PHE A 359 -2.65 6.37 -1.99
C PHE A 359 -1.17 6.60 -1.63
N PHE A 360 -0.38 7.07 -2.60
CA PHE A 360 1.05 7.31 -2.56
C PHE A 360 1.36 8.57 -3.38
N PRO A 361 0.99 9.75 -2.88
CA PRO A 361 1.22 10.99 -3.61
C PRO A 361 2.71 11.16 -3.92
N SER A 362 3.01 11.58 -5.15
CA SER A 362 4.36 11.70 -5.67
C SER A 362 5.15 12.78 -4.93
N ASP A 363 4.45 13.82 -4.46
CA ASP A 363 4.97 14.90 -3.63
C ASP A 363 4.36 14.84 -2.23
N ARG A 364 5.18 15.09 -1.20
CA ARG A 364 4.64 15.21 0.17
C ARG A 364 3.79 16.48 0.24
N PRO A 365 2.52 16.40 0.68
CA PRO A 365 1.68 17.59 0.74
C PRO A 365 2.27 18.58 1.75
N GLU A 366 2.39 19.84 1.35
CA GLU A 366 2.77 20.94 2.27
C GLU A 366 1.70 21.19 3.34
N LEU A 367 0.47 20.73 3.07
CA LEU A 367 -0.67 20.83 3.95
C LEU A 367 -0.87 19.55 4.76
N VAL A 368 -1.15 19.72 6.05
CA VAL A 368 -1.40 18.62 7.00
C VAL A 368 -2.82 18.72 7.54
N VAL A 369 -3.51 17.59 7.67
CA VAL A 369 -4.86 17.50 8.23
C VAL A 369 -4.80 17.04 9.68
N GLU A 370 -5.30 17.86 10.60
CA GLU A 370 -5.24 17.62 12.05
C GLU A 370 -6.63 17.73 12.67
N PRO A 371 -6.92 17.06 13.80
CA PRO A 371 -8.12 17.34 14.56
C PRO A 371 -8.23 18.83 14.89
N ALA A 372 -9.43 19.39 14.76
CA ALA A 372 -9.69 20.78 15.10
C ALA A 372 -9.68 20.99 16.63
N HIS A 373 -9.12 22.11 17.08
CA HIS A 373 -9.08 22.48 18.49
C HIS A 373 -10.04 23.65 18.75
N PRO A 374 -10.58 23.83 19.98
CA PRO A 374 -11.37 25.02 20.34
C PRO A 374 -10.78 26.38 19.94
N GLY A 375 -9.45 26.50 19.84
CA GLY A 375 -8.79 27.73 19.38
C GLY A 375 -8.97 28.03 17.89
N ASP A 376 -9.38 27.05 17.08
CA ASP A 376 -9.60 27.20 15.64
C ASP A 376 -10.97 27.82 15.30
N VAL A 377 -11.89 27.88 16.27
CA VAL A 377 -13.27 28.34 16.08
C VAL A 377 -13.37 29.65 15.30
N PRO A 378 -12.61 30.73 15.61
CA PRO A 378 -12.70 31.97 14.84
C PRO A 378 -12.35 31.79 13.36
N THR A 379 -11.37 30.93 13.04
CA THR A 379 -10.95 30.69 11.66
C THR A 379 -11.94 29.78 10.93
N LEU A 380 -12.48 28.77 11.60
CA LEU A 380 -13.54 27.93 11.07
C LEU A 380 -14.80 28.76 10.77
N GLN A 381 -15.15 29.72 11.64
CA GLN A 381 -16.23 30.67 11.40
C GLN A 381 -15.98 31.48 10.13
N ASP A 382 -14.80 32.06 9.96
CA ASP A 382 -14.45 32.83 8.76
C ASP A 382 -14.61 31.99 7.48
N ILE A 383 -14.04 30.78 7.45
CA ILE A 383 -14.10 29.88 6.29
C ILE A 383 -15.56 29.45 5.99
N ILE A 384 -16.32 29.04 7.01
CA ILE A 384 -17.70 28.58 6.82
C ILE A 384 -18.58 29.72 6.30
N HIS A 385 -18.55 30.92 6.92
CA HIS A 385 -19.40 32.03 6.47
C HIS A 385 -19.03 32.55 5.07
N ARG A 386 -17.79 32.31 4.63
CA ARG A 386 -17.35 32.70 3.28
C ARG A 386 -17.93 31.82 2.18
N HIS A 387 -18.15 30.53 2.46
CA HIS A 387 -18.51 29.53 1.45
C HIS A 387 -19.90 28.91 1.66
N GLU A 388 -20.49 29.05 2.85
CA GLU A 388 -21.83 28.54 3.19
C GLU A 388 -22.79 29.69 3.51
N GLY A 389 -24.05 29.52 3.14
CA GLY A 389 -25.12 30.40 3.58
C GLY A 389 -25.53 30.15 5.04
N PRO A 390 -26.51 30.92 5.56
CA PRO A 390 -26.95 30.81 6.95
C PRO A 390 -27.49 29.43 7.36
N GLU A 391 -28.13 28.67 6.47
CA GLU A 391 -28.59 27.31 6.76
C GLU A 391 -27.43 26.32 6.81
N GLY A 392 -26.54 26.35 5.81
CA GLY A 392 -25.34 25.51 5.75
C GLY A 392 -24.42 25.73 6.95
N ALA A 393 -24.14 27.00 7.29
CA ALA A 393 -23.32 27.36 8.44
C ALA A 393 -23.94 26.88 9.76
N ARG A 394 -25.26 27.05 9.96
CA ARG A 394 -25.96 26.54 11.16
C ARG A 394 -25.92 25.02 11.25
N ALA A 395 -26.00 24.29 10.14
CA ALA A 395 -25.87 22.84 10.14
C ALA A 395 -24.47 22.41 10.60
N LEU A 396 -23.41 23.02 10.06
CA LEU A 396 -22.03 22.71 10.45
C LEU A 396 -21.75 23.07 11.92
N TRP A 397 -22.25 24.21 12.41
CA TRP A 397 -22.06 24.59 13.82
C TRP A 397 -22.79 23.67 14.80
N ARG A 398 -23.94 23.11 14.41
CA ARG A 398 -24.59 22.06 15.22
C ARG A 398 -23.73 20.81 15.31
N TRP A 399 -23.08 20.41 14.22
CA TRP A 399 -22.11 19.32 14.26
C TRP A 399 -20.93 19.64 15.16
N TRP A 400 -20.36 20.85 15.09
CA TRP A 400 -19.26 21.24 15.98
C TRP A 400 -19.65 21.18 17.46
N GLN A 401 -20.87 21.59 17.81
CA GLN A 401 -21.37 21.54 19.18
C GLN A 401 -21.67 20.12 19.66
N ALA A 402 -22.18 19.26 18.78
CA ALA A 402 -22.57 17.89 19.13
C ALA A 402 -21.41 16.89 19.07
N MET A 403 -20.48 17.10 18.15
CA MET A 403 -19.40 16.18 17.78
C MET A 403 -18.18 16.96 17.25
N PRO A 404 -17.48 17.74 18.09
CA PRO A 404 -16.31 18.52 17.66
C PRO A 404 -15.19 17.67 17.04
N GLU A 405 -15.07 16.41 17.45
CA GLU A 405 -14.13 15.41 16.90
C GLU A 405 -14.39 15.06 15.43
N ALA A 406 -15.57 15.39 14.91
CA ALA A 406 -15.88 15.26 13.48
C ALA A 406 -15.16 16.30 12.61
N PHE A 407 -14.56 17.33 13.23
CA PHE A 407 -13.91 18.42 12.52
C PHE A 407 -12.39 18.27 12.52
N PHE A 408 -11.84 18.41 11.32
CA PHE A 408 -10.42 18.45 11.04
C PHE A 408 -10.09 19.75 10.35
N VAL A 409 -8.90 20.28 10.63
CA VAL A 409 -8.36 21.50 10.03
C VAL A 409 -7.19 21.13 9.14
N VAL A 410 -7.17 21.72 7.95
CA VAL A 410 -6.05 21.63 7.02
C VAL A 410 -5.15 22.81 7.29
N ARG A 411 -3.86 22.56 7.51
CA ARG A 411 -2.93 23.63 7.89
C ARG A 411 -1.66 23.63 7.06
N ASP A 412 -1.12 24.83 6.85
CA ASP A 412 0.16 25.04 6.17
C ASP A 412 1.38 24.80 7.07
N THR A 413 2.56 24.88 6.48
CA THR A 413 3.85 24.73 7.18
C THR A 413 4.02 25.69 8.36
N GLY A 414 3.36 26.85 8.35
CA GLY A 414 3.45 27.89 9.36
C GLY A 414 2.45 27.80 10.52
N GLY A 415 1.60 26.77 10.56
CA GLY A 415 0.58 26.64 11.63
C GLY A 415 -0.81 27.13 11.23
N ARG A 416 -0.96 27.79 10.08
CA ARG A 416 -2.19 28.52 9.75
C ARG A 416 -3.23 27.58 9.16
N CYS A 417 -4.47 27.73 9.59
CA CYS A 417 -5.61 27.00 9.04
C CYS A 417 -5.92 27.52 7.63
N GLN A 418 -5.82 26.63 6.65
CA GLN A 418 -6.09 26.85 5.23
C GLN A 418 -7.42 26.22 4.80
N GLY A 419 -8.04 25.39 5.63
CA GLY A 419 -9.30 24.74 5.33
C GLY A 419 -9.80 23.85 6.44
N LEU A 420 -10.95 23.22 6.21
CA LEU A 420 -11.58 22.28 7.13
C LEU A 420 -12.13 21.06 6.40
N CYS A 421 -12.29 19.97 7.15
CA CYS A 421 -13.04 18.79 6.76
C CYS A 421 -13.94 18.37 7.93
N CYS A 422 -15.24 18.16 7.67
CA CYS A 422 -16.20 17.59 8.59
C CYS A 422 -16.54 16.18 8.12
N ARG A 423 -16.11 15.17 8.89
CA ARG A 423 -16.30 13.75 8.57
C ARG A 423 -16.44 12.90 9.83
N PHE A 424 -17.28 11.87 9.79
CA PHE A 424 -17.56 11.04 10.96
C PHE A 424 -18.28 9.74 10.59
N ASP A 425 -18.24 8.76 11.50
CA ASP A 425 -19.13 7.60 11.44
C ASP A 425 -20.51 7.96 12.03
N PRO A 426 -21.61 7.85 11.27
CA PRO A 426 -22.95 8.12 11.78
C PRO A 426 -23.38 7.24 12.96
N HIS A 427 -22.77 6.06 13.19
CA HIS A 427 -23.07 5.25 14.39
C HIS A 427 -22.64 5.92 15.69
N GLN A 428 -21.65 6.82 15.64
CA GLN A 428 -21.19 7.59 16.79
C GLN A 428 -22.02 8.87 17.00
N ALA A 429 -22.80 9.27 16.00
CA ALA A 429 -23.62 10.47 16.04
C ALA A 429 -25.00 10.23 16.66
N SER A 430 -25.52 11.24 17.35
CA SER A 430 -26.90 11.23 17.85
C SER A 430 -27.91 11.13 16.68
N PRO A 431 -28.92 10.23 16.76
CA PRO A 431 -29.98 10.14 15.75
C PRO A 431 -30.71 11.47 15.51
N ARG A 432 -30.80 12.31 16.55
CA ARG A 432 -31.40 13.63 16.45
C ARG A 432 -30.56 14.56 15.57
N CYS A 433 -29.25 14.62 15.80
CA CYS A 433 -28.33 15.45 15.00
C CYS A 433 -28.33 15.03 13.53
N LEU A 434 -28.33 13.71 13.26
CA LEU A 434 -28.43 13.16 11.91
C LEU A 434 -29.73 13.56 11.19
N ALA A 435 -30.86 13.59 11.91
CA ALA A 435 -32.15 13.93 11.33
C ALA A 435 -32.35 15.44 11.11
N GLU A 436 -31.69 16.27 11.91
CA GLU A 436 -31.82 17.73 11.90
C GLU A 436 -30.98 18.44 10.83
N ASP A 437 -30.01 17.74 10.25
CA ASP A 437 -29.23 18.20 9.09
C ASP A 437 -29.78 17.56 7.80
N PRO A 438 -30.29 18.35 6.84
CA PRO A 438 -30.93 17.83 5.63
C PRO A 438 -30.07 16.87 4.81
N VAL A 439 -28.74 17.05 4.79
CA VAL A 439 -27.83 16.19 4.04
C VAL A 439 -27.71 14.82 4.71
N THR A 440 -27.41 14.78 6.01
CA THR A 440 -27.28 13.51 6.72
C THR A 440 -28.62 12.80 6.83
N ALA A 441 -29.73 13.54 6.95
CA ALA A 441 -31.08 12.97 6.92
C ALA A 441 -31.36 12.27 5.58
N ALA A 442 -30.94 12.86 4.45
CA ALA A 442 -31.04 12.24 3.14
C ALA A 442 -30.20 10.96 3.03
N TRP A 443 -28.97 10.95 3.57
CA TRP A 443 -28.13 9.75 3.60
C TRP A 443 -28.69 8.67 4.53
N CYS A 444 -29.20 9.03 5.71
CA CYS A 444 -29.89 8.08 6.59
C CYS A 444 -31.13 7.47 5.91
N LYS A 445 -31.86 8.24 5.09
CA LYS A 445 -32.95 7.71 4.26
C LYS A 445 -32.44 6.73 3.21
N ALA A 446 -31.33 7.02 2.54
CA ALA A 446 -30.68 6.11 1.60
C ALA A 446 -30.23 4.80 2.27
N LEU A 447 -29.63 4.88 3.46
CA LEU A 447 -29.26 3.71 4.27
C LEU A 447 -30.47 2.89 4.70
N LYS A 448 -31.61 3.51 5.02
CA LYS A 448 -32.86 2.78 5.31
C LYS A 448 -33.42 2.07 4.07
N ALA A 449 -33.26 2.67 2.88
CA ALA A 449 -33.72 2.08 1.63
C ALA A 449 -32.82 0.93 1.15
N SER A 450 -31.53 0.96 1.47
CA SER A 450 -30.59 -0.12 1.25
C SER A 450 -29.78 -0.36 2.54
N PRO A 451 -30.33 -1.13 3.49
CA PRO A 451 -29.69 -1.43 4.76
C PRO A 451 -28.35 -2.15 4.58
N LEU A 452 -27.46 -1.94 5.53
CA LEU A 452 -26.19 -2.66 5.60
C LEU A 452 -26.37 -3.96 6.40
N PRO A 453 -25.66 -5.03 6.05
CA PRO A 453 -25.41 -6.15 6.94
C PRO A 453 -24.92 -5.74 8.32
N ASP A 454 -25.20 -6.58 9.32
CA ASP A 454 -24.77 -6.34 10.70
C ASP A 454 -23.24 -6.26 10.81
N GLY A 455 -22.75 -5.24 11.54
CA GLY A 455 -21.32 -5.00 11.75
C GLY A 455 -20.63 -4.19 10.65
N GLU A 456 -21.28 -3.95 9.51
CA GLU A 456 -20.77 -3.06 8.48
C GLU A 456 -21.00 -1.58 8.83
N ARG A 457 -20.01 -0.74 8.51
CA ARG A 457 -19.94 0.69 8.88
C ARG A 457 -19.96 1.60 7.66
N VAL A 458 -20.27 2.87 7.91
CA VAL A 458 -20.32 3.92 6.88
C VAL A 458 -19.46 5.10 7.33
N LEU A 459 -18.86 5.80 6.39
CA LEU A 459 -18.22 7.09 6.64
C LEU A 459 -19.00 8.21 5.94
N PHE A 460 -19.39 9.23 6.70
CA PHE A 460 -20.02 10.44 6.20
C PHE A 460 -18.98 11.54 6.08
N ILE A 461 -18.75 12.04 4.86
CA ILE A 461 -17.90 13.20 4.58
C ILE A 461 -18.86 14.37 4.37
N ARG A 462 -19.26 14.99 5.48
CA ARG A 462 -20.32 15.99 5.49
C ARG A 462 -19.92 17.27 4.76
N ARG A 463 -18.65 17.68 4.86
CA ARG A 463 -18.13 18.85 4.14
C ARG A 463 -16.61 18.87 4.09
N TRP A 464 -16.03 19.50 3.08
CA TRP A 464 -14.69 20.09 3.15
C TRP A 464 -14.74 21.47 2.52
N LEU A 465 -13.94 22.40 3.04
CA LEU A 465 -13.85 23.76 2.52
C LEU A 465 -12.42 24.25 2.69
N GLY A 466 -11.78 24.64 1.60
CA GLY A 466 -10.58 25.48 1.62
C GLY A 466 -10.94 26.94 1.79
N ARG A 467 -10.01 27.69 2.36
CA ARG A 467 -10.23 29.07 2.78
C ARG A 467 -10.57 29.99 1.61
N ASP A 468 -9.91 29.80 0.47
CA ASP A 468 -10.05 30.67 -0.71
C ASP A 468 -10.79 29.98 -1.86
N ASP A 469 -10.60 28.68 -2.04
CA ASP A 469 -11.12 27.84 -3.12
C ASP A 469 -12.42 27.09 -2.78
N GLY A 470 -12.83 27.08 -1.50
CA GLY A 470 -14.05 26.44 -1.04
C GLY A 470 -14.00 24.93 -1.28
N GLU A 471 -14.95 24.39 -2.03
CA GLU A 471 -15.00 22.95 -2.34
C GLU A 471 -14.30 22.54 -3.63
N ARG A 472 -13.69 23.49 -4.35
CA ARG A 472 -13.06 23.24 -5.67
C ARG A 472 -11.77 22.42 -5.52
N PRO A 473 -11.32 21.70 -6.58
CA PRO A 473 -10.06 21.00 -6.54
C PRO A 473 -8.90 21.95 -6.25
N GLY A 474 -8.03 21.55 -5.32
CA GLY A 474 -6.92 22.37 -4.82
C GLY A 474 -6.11 21.62 -3.77
N GLU A 475 -5.08 22.26 -3.22
CA GLU A 475 -4.19 21.63 -2.24
C GLU A 475 -4.93 21.20 -0.97
N VAL A 476 -5.89 22.00 -0.50
CA VAL A 476 -6.69 21.68 0.69
C VAL A 476 -7.52 20.41 0.45
N GLN A 477 -8.18 20.33 -0.71
CA GLN A 477 -8.98 19.16 -1.03
C GLN A 477 -8.12 17.92 -1.20
N ALA A 478 -6.95 18.03 -1.85
CA ALA A 478 -6.00 16.93 -1.98
C ALA A 478 -5.54 16.42 -0.60
N ALA A 479 -5.23 17.32 0.33
CA ALA A 479 -4.87 16.96 1.70
C ALA A 479 -6.02 16.26 2.45
N CYS A 480 -7.25 16.78 2.35
CA CYS A 480 -8.45 16.15 2.90
C CYS A 480 -8.65 14.74 2.34
N TRP A 481 -8.47 14.58 1.02
CA TRP A 481 -8.64 13.30 0.33
C TRP A 481 -7.61 12.26 0.78
N LEU A 482 -6.35 12.65 0.93
CA LEU A 482 -5.30 11.80 1.46
C LEU A 482 -5.61 11.38 2.90
N ALA A 483 -6.04 12.33 3.74
CA ALA A 483 -6.41 12.04 5.12
C ALA A 483 -7.61 11.10 5.22
N LEU A 484 -8.54 11.11 4.26
CA LEU A 484 -9.69 10.18 4.22
C LEU A 484 -9.24 8.74 4.02
N LYS A 485 -8.10 8.50 3.35
CA LYS A 485 -7.58 7.15 3.15
C LYS A 485 -7.16 6.50 4.46
N ARG A 486 -6.66 7.28 5.42
CA ARG A 486 -6.42 6.76 6.78
C ARG A 486 -7.72 6.22 7.39
N ASP A 487 -8.83 6.95 7.27
CA ASP A 487 -10.12 6.48 7.80
C ASP A 487 -10.58 5.20 7.08
N TYR A 488 -10.32 5.06 5.77
CA TYR A 488 -10.64 3.84 5.03
C TYR A 488 -9.88 2.64 5.60
N MET A 489 -8.59 2.84 5.88
CA MET A 489 -7.73 1.83 6.47
C MET A 489 -8.16 1.48 7.90
N GLU A 490 -8.47 2.48 8.74
CA GLU A 490 -8.90 2.26 10.12
C GLU A 490 -10.27 1.57 10.23
N MET A 491 -11.20 1.89 9.32
CA MET A 491 -12.55 1.35 9.37
C MET A 491 -12.70 -0.02 8.71
N ARG A 492 -11.67 -0.53 8.03
CA ARG A 492 -11.70 -1.89 7.45
C ARG A 492 -11.55 -2.97 8.54
N PRO A 493 -12.09 -4.17 8.33
CA PRO A 493 -12.86 -4.63 7.17
C PRO A 493 -14.34 -4.23 7.23
N ALA A 494 -14.77 -3.43 8.20
CA ALA A 494 -16.18 -3.09 8.39
C ALA A 494 -16.67 -2.00 7.43
N LEU A 495 -15.79 -1.16 6.86
CA LEU A 495 -16.20 -0.06 5.99
C LEU A 495 -16.88 -0.59 4.72
N ARG A 496 -18.17 -0.28 4.58
CA ARG A 496 -19.00 -0.71 3.45
C ARG A 496 -19.25 0.40 2.46
N ARG A 497 -19.57 1.61 2.95
CA ARG A 497 -19.92 2.76 2.10
C ARG A 497 -19.30 4.06 2.61
N VAL A 498 -19.00 4.96 1.69
CA VAL A 498 -18.65 6.36 1.96
C VAL A 498 -19.66 7.24 1.24
N TYR A 499 -20.15 8.28 1.93
CA TYR A 499 -21.00 9.31 1.35
C TYR A 499 -20.28 10.66 1.41
N LEU A 500 -20.37 11.43 0.34
CA LEU A 500 -19.89 12.80 0.27
C LEU A 500 -20.92 13.70 -0.39
N VAL A 501 -20.83 15.01 -0.11
CA VAL A 501 -21.70 16.03 -0.70
C VAL A 501 -20.88 17.20 -1.23
N LEU A 502 -21.22 17.67 -2.42
CA LEU A 502 -20.65 18.85 -3.06
C LEU A 502 -21.77 19.66 -3.72
N SER A 503 -21.58 20.97 -3.84
CA SER A 503 -22.48 21.82 -4.64
C SER A 503 -22.27 21.56 -6.14
N ASP A 504 -21.04 21.23 -6.55
CA ASP A 504 -20.70 20.82 -7.91
C ASP A 504 -19.78 19.59 -7.93
N LEU A 505 -20.30 18.46 -8.45
CA LEU A 505 -19.54 17.22 -8.64
C LEU A 505 -18.72 17.21 -9.94
N SER A 506 -19.01 18.11 -10.87
CA SER A 506 -18.42 18.10 -12.23
C SER A 506 -16.89 18.15 -12.21
N PRO A 507 -16.22 18.95 -11.35
CA PRO A 507 -14.76 18.99 -11.27
C PRO A 507 -14.13 17.65 -10.85
N TYR A 508 -14.90 16.76 -10.22
CA TYR A 508 -14.43 15.48 -9.70
C TYR A 508 -14.90 14.28 -10.52
N ALA A 509 -15.69 14.48 -11.58
CA ALA A 509 -16.38 13.41 -12.28
C ALA A 509 -15.44 12.28 -12.76
N ALA A 510 -14.31 12.62 -13.38
CA ALA A 510 -13.35 11.63 -13.89
C ALA A 510 -12.72 10.78 -12.77
N VAL A 511 -12.35 11.41 -11.65
CA VAL A 511 -11.78 10.72 -10.48
C VAL A 511 -12.86 9.90 -9.78
N ALA A 512 -14.07 10.45 -9.64
CA ALA A 512 -15.21 9.78 -9.03
C ALA A 512 -15.58 8.51 -9.80
N GLU A 513 -15.65 8.58 -11.13
CA GLU A 513 -15.89 7.43 -12.00
C GLU A 513 -14.81 6.36 -11.85
N THR A 514 -13.54 6.76 -11.94
CA THR A 514 -12.39 5.85 -11.78
C THR A 514 -12.42 5.11 -10.44
N LEU A 515 -12.81 5.80 -9.37
CA LEU A 515 -12.85 5.22 -8.03
C LEU A 515 -14.17 4.50 -7.71
N GLY A 516 -15.18 4.57 -8.58
CA GLY A 516 -16.47 3.90 -8.42
C GLY A 516 -17.51 4.67 -7.60
N PHE A 517 -17.35 5.99 -7.43
CA PHE A 517 -18.38 6.83 -6.82
C PHE A 517 -19.58 6.96 -7.74
N ARG A 518 -20.77 6.67 -7.22
CA ARG A 518 -22.05 6.82 -7.93
C ARG A 518 -22.82 8.02 -7.37
N PRO A 519 -23.29 8.96 -8.22
CA PRO A 519 -24.12 10.06 -7.78
C PRO A 519 -25.45 9.53 -7.24
N LEU A 520 -25.95 10.14 -6.17
CA LEU A 520 -27.25 9.83 -5.61
C LEU A 520 -28.34 10.68 -6.28
N PRO A 521 -29.56 10.11 -6.48
CA PRO A 521 -30.66 10.84 -7.12
C PRO A 521 -31.20 11.96 -6.24
N THR A 522 -31.13 11.80 -4.92
CA THR A 522 -31.61 12.80 -3.96
C THR A 522 -30.66 14.00 -3.95
N ARG A 523 -31.19 15.17 -4.32
CA ARG A 523 -30.54 16.46 -4.15
C ARG A 523 -31.06 17.14 -2.88
N VAL A 524 -30.20 17.89 -2.21
CA VAL A 524 -30.55 18.64 -1.00
C VAL A 524 -30.32 20.11 -1.26
N THR A 525 -31.35 20.93 -1.11
CA THR A 525 -31.21 22.38 -1.26
C THR A 525 -30.94 23.00 0.11
N LEU A 526 -29.85 23.76 0.21
CA LEU A 526 -29.50 24.58 1.38
C LEU A 526 -29.22 26.00 0.87
N ASP A 527 -29.84 27.00 1.49
CA ASP A 527 -29.64 28.41 1.11
C ASP A 527 -29.88 28.68 -0.40
N GLY A 528 -30.81 27.94 -1.02
CA GLY A 528 -31.11 28.05 -2.45
C GLY A 528 -30.10 27.38 -3.39
N VAL A 529 -29.05 26.75 -2.85
CA VAL A 529 -28.04 26.00 -3.62
C VAL A 529 -28.34 24.51 -3.55
N GLU A 530 -28.44 23.86 -4.71
CA GLU A 530 -28.60 22.41 -4.79
C GLU A 530 -27.28 21.70 -4.52
N HIS A 531 -27.30 20.77 -3.59
CA HIS A 531 -26.17 19.93 -3.23
C HIS A 531 -26.38 18.51 -3.76
N ALA A 532 -25.35 18.02 -4.42
CA ALA A 532 -25.25 16.70 -5.01
C ALA A 532 -24.50 15.76 -4.07
N SER A 533 -25.09 14.61 -3.76
CA SER A 533 -24.36 13.57 -3.02
C SER A 533 -23.81 12.52 -3.97
N ALA A 534 -22.67 11.94 -3.61
CA ALA A 534 -22.13 10.75 -4.24
C ALA A 534 -21.80 9.70 -3.17
N MET A 535 -21.89 8.43 -3.56
CA MET A 535 -21.62 7.29 -2.69
C MET A 535 -20.64 6.35 -3.36
N LEU A 536 -19.62 5.93 -2.62
CA LEU A 536 -18.77 4.79 -2.95
C LEU A 536 -19.22 3.58 -2.14
N ASP A 537 -19.47 2.45 -2.80
CA ASP A 537 -19.73 1.15 -2.16
C ASP A 537 -18.51 0.23 -2.36
N PHE A 538 -17.84 -0.11 -1.26
CA PHE A 538 -16.59 -0.88 -1.28
C PHE A 538 -16.79 -2.38 -1.58
N GLY A 539 -18.01 -2.90 -1.58
CA GLY A 539 -18.18 -4.36 -1.61
C GLY A 539 -18.13 -5.00 -0.21
N PRO A 540 -18.60 -6.26 -0.06
CA PRO A 540 -18.60 -6.98 1.22
C PRO A 540 -17.18 -7.30 1.72
N ARG A 541 -16.19 -7.21 0.81
CA ARG A 541 -14.77 -7.33 1.11
C ARG A 541 -14.11 -5.98 1.43
N SER A 542 -14.91 -4.95 1.70
CA SER A 542 -14.47 -3.61 2.09
C SER A 542 -13.38 -3.06 1.15
N VAL A 543 -12.50 -2.22 1.69
CA VAL A 543 -11.43 -1.52 0.97
C VAL A 543 -10.56 -2.49 0.18
N ASP A 544 -10.23 -3.65 0.73
CA ASP A 544 -9.33 -4.62 0.11
C ASP A 544 -9.96 -5.24 -1.16
N GLY A 545 -11.26 -5.56 -1.10
CA GLY A 545 -12.03 -6.01 -2.26
C GLY A 545 -12.17 -4.95 -3.33
N TRP A 546 -12.37 -3.70 -2.93
CA TRP A 546 -12.42 -2.57 -3.85
C TRP A 546 -11.06 -2.31 -4.53
N LEU A 547 -9.95 -2.32 -3.79
CA LEU A 547 -8.60 -2.22 -4.35
C LEU A 547 -8.30 -3.38 -5.31
N ALA A 548 -8.70 -4.60 -4.95
CA ALA A 548 -8.58 -5.73 -5.85
C ALA A 548 -9.33 -5.51 -7.16
N ARG A 549 -10.53 -4.91 -7.15
CA ARG A 549 -11.29 -4.59 -8.37
C ARG A 549 -10.64 -3.48 -9.20
N LEU A 550 -10.11 -2.44 -8.57
CA LEU A 550 -9.37 -1.38 -9.26
C LEU A 550 -8.14 -1.96 -10.00
N ALA A 551 -7.33 -2.76 -9.30
CA ALA A 551 -6.20 -3.45 -9.91
C ALA A 551 -6.64 -4.41 -11.03
N ALA A 552 -7.79 -5.07 -10.90
CA ALA A 552 -8.34 -5.93 -11.96
C ALA A 552 -8.66 -5.13 -13.23
N ALA A 553 -9.34 -3.98 -13.08
CA ALA A 553 -9.72 -3.14 -14.20
C ALA A 553 -8.49 -2.69 -15.00
N GLU A 554 -7.45 -2.24 -14.32
CA GLU A 554 -6.19 -1.84 -14.94
C GLU A 554 -5.45 -2.96 -15.67
N LEU A 555 -5.54 -4.19 -15.15
CA LEU A 555 -4.91 -5.36 -15.77
C LEU A 555 -5.72 -5.94 -16.93
N GLY A 556 -6.81 -5.28 -17.33
CA GLY A 556 -7.74 -5.74 -18.37
C GLY A 556 -8.49 -7.00 -17.96
N LEU A 557 -8.68 -7.21 -16.65
CA LEU A 557 -9.41 -8.35 -16.09
C LEU A 557 -10.89 -8.01 -15.85
N GLU A 558 -11.41 -6.91 -16.41
CA GLU A 558 -12.79 -6.46 -16.27
C GLU A 558 -13.77 -7.59 -16.60
N GLY A 559 -14.45 -8.10 -15.57
CA GLY A 559 -15.35 -9.25 -15.66
C GLY A 559 -14.75 -10.61 -15.27
N ALA A 560 -13.64 -10.70 -14.56
CA ALA A 560 -13.16 -11.99 -13.98
C ALA A 560 -13.62 -12.21 -12.52
N THR A 561 -13.91 -11.15 -11.77
CA THR A 561 -14.24 -11.21 -10.34
C THR A 561 -15.57 -10.58 -9.94
N GLU A 562 -16.22 -9.82 -10.82
CA GLU A 562 -17.44 -9.09 -10.44
C GLU A 562 -18.72 -9.86 -10.69
N TRP A 563 -18.74 -10.89 -11.54
CA TRP A 563 -19.99 -11.57 -11.90
C TRP A 563 -20.24 -12.88 -11.17
N LEU A 564 -19.38 -13.28 -10.22
CA LEU A 564 -19.59 -14.49 -9.41
C LEU A 564 -19.29 -14.23 -7.93
N ASP A 565 -20.34 -14.19 -7.12
CA ASP A 565 -20.29 -14.22 -5.66
C ASP A 565 -20.08 -15.67 -5.18
N ARG A 566 -18.83 -16.01 -4.86
CA ARG A 566 -18.46 -17.37 -4.42
C ARG A 566 -19.03 -17.74 -3.05
N GLN A 567 -19.35 -16.78 -2.19
CA GLN A 567 -19.93 -17.08 -0.88
C GLN A 567 -21.44 -17.31 -0.97
N ALA A 568 -22.13 -16.51 -1.78
CA ALA A 568 -23.57 -16.64 -1.98
C ALA A 568 -23.95 -17.70 -3.03
N HIS A 569 -22.99 -18.22 -3.80
CA HIS A 569 -23.21 -19.03 -5.00
C HIS A 569 -24.12 -18.29 -6.01
N GLU A 570 -23.88 -17.00 -6.24
CA GLU A 570 -24.71 -16.16 -7.11
C GLU A 570 -23.90 -15.54 -8.23
N LEU A 571 -24.49 -15.39 -9.41
CA LEU A 571 -23.96 -14.51 -10.45
C LEU A 571 -24.38 -13.07 -10.16
N ILE A 572 -23.50 -12.10 -10.41
CA ILE A 572 -23.82 -10.68 -10.34
C ILE A 572 -23.76 -10.12 -11.77
N HIS A 573 -24.90 -9.75 -12.34
CA HIS A 573 -24.98 -9.27 -13.72
C HIS A 573 -25.79 -7.97 -13.78
N HIS A 574 -25.14 -6.85 -14.15
CA HIS A 574 -25.73 -5.50 -14.21
C HIS A 574 -26.64 -5.18 -13.00
N ASP A 575 -26.05 -5.20 -11.79
CA ASP A 575 -26.71 -4.95 -10.50
C ASP A 575 -27.82 -5.97 -10.12
N ARG A 576 -27.91 -7.13 -10.78
CA ARG A 576 -28.82 -8.24 -10.41
C ARG A 576 -28.06 -9.46 -9.92
N ARG A 577 -28.52 -10.03 -8.80
CA ARG A 577 -28.02 -11.29 -8.25
C ARG A 577 -28.85 -12.47 -8.75
N ILE A 578 -28.20 -13.49 -9.28
CA ILE A 578 -28.83 -14.69 -9.86
C ILE A 578 -28.25 -15.93 -9.18
N ALA A 579 -29.04 -16.60 -8.33
CA ALA A 579 -28.61 -17.82 -7.66
C ALA A 579 -28.22 -18.92 -8.64
N LEU A 580 -27.08 -19.56 -8.41
CA LEU A 580 -26.62 -20.76 -9.09
C LEU A 580 -27.00 -21.99 -8.28
N THR A 581 -27.34 -23.07 -8.97
CA THR A 581 -27.41 -24.39 -8.33
C THR A 581 -25.99 -24.85 -7.97
N PRO A 582 -25.81 -25.77 -7.01
CA PRO A 582 -24.48 -26.26 -6.63
C PRO A 582 -23.66 -26.80 -7.80
N LEU A 583 -24.31 -27.46 -8.76
CA LEU A 583 -23.65 -28.00 -9.95
C LEU A 583 -23.28 -26.91 -10.97
N GLU A 584 -24.15 -25.92 -11.18
CA GLU A 584 -23.83 -24.76 -12.03
C GLU A 584 -22.66 -23.99 -11.43
N PHE A 585 -22.68 -23.73 -10.12
CA PHE A 585 -21.58 -23.09 -9.41
C PHE A 585 -20.28 -23.88 -9.53
N GLY A 586 -20.33 -25.20 -9.31
CA GLY A 586 -19.18 -26.08 -9.40
C GLY A 586 -18.56 -26.12 -10.80
N VAL A 587 -19.37 -26.31 -11.84
CA VAL A 587 -18.90 -26.30 -13.25
C VAL A 587 -18.27 -24.97 -13.61
N LEU A 588 -18.95 -23.88 -13.28
CA LEU A 588 -18.48 -22.55 -13.62
C LEU A 588 -17.16 -22.20 -12.93
N THR A 589 -17.05 -22.49 -11.63
CA THR A 589 -15.82 -22.28 -10.85
C THR A 589 -14.68 -23.13 -11.40
N TYR A 590 -14.95 -24.40 -11.74
CA TYR A 590 -13.94 -25.31 -12.27
C TYR A 590 -13.37 -24.83 -13.62
N LEU A 591 -14.22 -24.27 -14.48
CA LEU A 591 -13.83 -23.69 -15.76
C LEU A 591 -13.12 -22.33 -15.59
N LEU A 592 -13.56 -21.50 -14.64
CA LEU A 592 -12.94 -20.21 -14.33
C LEU A 592 -11.51 -20.36 -13.80
N ASP A 593 -11.30 -21.32 -12.90
CA ASP A 593 -9.97 -21.57 -12.34
C ASP A 593 -9.00 -22.17 -13.40
N ARG A 594 -9.50 -22.52 -14.60
CA ARG A 594 -8.76 -23.06 -15.75
C ARG A 594 -9.07 -22.26 -17.02
N GLU A 595 -9.14 -20.95 -16.88
CA GLU A 595 -9.42 -20.04 -17.99
C GLU A 595 -8.50 -20.32 -19.20
N GLY A 596 -9.08 -20.36 -20.40
CA GLY A 596 -8.36 -20.61 -21.65
C GLY A 596 -8.07 -22.09 -21.93
N GLU A 597 -8.24 -22.99 -20.94
CA GLU A 597 -8.04 -24.42 -21.10
C GLU A 597 -9.34 -25.13 -21.53
N ALA A 598 -9.21 -26.12 -22.43
CA ALA A 598 -10.33 -26.98 -22.80
C ALA A 598 -10.45 -28.14 -21.80
N VAL A 599 -11.53 -28.14 -21.02
CA VAL A 599 -11.80 -29.17 -20.01
C VAL A 599 -12.76 -30.21 -20.58
N SER A 600 -12.40 -31.49 -20.47
CA SER A 600 -13.25 -32.58 -20.98
C SER A 600 -14.51 -32.80 -20.13
N ARG A 601 -15.56 -33.35 -20.77
CA ARG A 601 -16.81 -33.70 -20.07
C ARG A 601 -16.59 -34.72 -18.95
N GLU A 602 -15.74 -35.70 -19.22
CA GLU A 602 -15.33 -36.72 -18.24
C GLU A 602 -14.69 -36.08 -17.02
N ARG A 603 -13.79 -35.11 -17.23
CA ARG A 603 -13.14 -34.40 -16.14
C ARG A 603 -14.12 -33.54 -15.34
N LEU A 604 -15.05 -32.86 -15.99
CA LEU A 604 -16.12 -32.11 -15.30
C LEU A 604 -17.01 -33.05 -14.47
N LEU A 605 -17.36 -34.23 -14.98
CA LEU A 605 -18.13 -35.23 -14.23
C LEU A 605 -17.37 -35.76 -13.01
N GLN A 606 -16.09 -36.06 -13.18
CA GLN A 606 -15.27 -36.57 -12.10
C GLN A 606 -15.15 -35.53 -10.97
N GLU A 607 -14.94 -34.26 -11.33
CA GLU A 607 -14.51 -33.24 -10.37
C GLU A 607 -15.69 -32.51 -9.73
N VAL A 608 -16.76 -32.25 -10.49
CA VAL A 608 -17.93 -31.51 -9.99
C VAL A 608 -19.02 -32.46 -9.46
N TRP A 609 -19.18 -33.63 -10.10
CA TRP A 609 -20.17 -34.62 -9.68
C TRP A 609 -19.60 -35.74 -8.80
N GLN A 610 -18.28 -35.79 -8.57
CA GLN A 610 -17.60 -36.87 -7.83
C GLN A 610 -18.02 -38.26 -8.33
N SER A 611 -18.10 -38.42 -9.64
CA SER A 611 -18.63 -39.62 -10.28
C SER A 611 -17.59 -40.26 -11.21
N ASP A 612 -17.32 -41.55 -10.99
CA ASP A 612 -16.45 -42.36 -11.85
C ASP A 612 -17.16 -42.87 -13.13
N TYR A 613 -18.22 -42.19 -13.57
CA TYR A 613 -19.03 -42.62 -14.70
C TYR A 613 -18.34 -42.29 -16.03
N THR A 614 -17.92 -43.32 -16.76
CA THR A 614 -17.15 -43.25 -18.02
C THR A 614 -18.02 -43.27 -19.29
N GLY A 615 -19.33 -43.07 -19.17
CA GLY A 615 -20.27 -43.03 -20.31
C GLY A 615 -20.61 -41.61 -20.79
N TRP A 616 -21.17 -41.50 -22.00
CA TRP A 616 -21.74 -40.24 -22.51
C TRP A 616 -22.88 -39.78 -21.59
N SER A 617 -22.67 -38.67 -20.88
CA SER A 617 -23.61 -38.13 -19.91
C SER A 617 -23.98 -36.70 -20.31
N ASN A 618 -25.23 -36.51 -20.71
CA ASN A 618 -25.80 -35.20 -21.06
C ASN A 618 -25.97 -34.29 -19.82
N LYS A 619 -25.55 -34.74 -18.62
CA LYS A 619 -25.66 -33.98 -17.37
C LYS A 619 -24.81 -32.71 -17.39
N VAL A 620 -23.58 -32.82 -17.91
CA VAL A 620 -22.68 -31.67 -18.06
C VAL A 620 -23.29 -30.67 -19.04
N ASP A 621 -23.78 -31.16 -20.19
CA ASP A 621 -24.36 -30.30 -21.22
C ASP A 621 -25.61 -29.56 -20.68
N ALA A 622 -26.47 -30.24 -19.91
CA ALA A 622 -27.65 -29.62 -19.29
C ALA A 622 -27.29 -28.50 -18.30
N VAL A 623 -26.24 -28.68 -17.48
CA VAL A 623 -25.75 -27.65 -16.56
C VAL A 623 -25.12 -26.48 -17.32
N VAL A 624 -24.36 -26.75 -18.38
CA VAL A 624 -23.78 -25.68 -19.21
C VAL A 624 -24.86 -24.88 -19.93
N VAL A 625 -25.94 -25.52 -20.40
CA VAL A 625 -27.11 -24.82 -20.96
C VAL A 625 -27.78 -23.93 -19.90
N GLY A 626 -27.95 -24.43 -18.67
CA GLY A 626 -28.45 -23.66 -17.53
C GLY A 626 -27.59 -22.43 -17.22
N LEU A 627 -26.27 -22.63 -17.14
CA LEU A 627 -25.29 -21.58 -16.92
C LEU A 627 -25.33 -20.52 -18.03
N ARG A 628 -25.28 -20.91 -19.30
CA ARG A 628 -25.36 -19.98 -20.44
C ARG A 628 -26.64 -19.15 -20.39
N ARG A 629 -27.78 -19.77 -20.04
CA ARG A 629 -29.05 -19.03 -19.88
C ARG A 629 -29.01 -17.99 -18.76
N LYS A 630 -28.32 -18.29 -17.65
CA LYS A 630 -28.15 -17.35 -16.53
C LYS A 630 -27.12 -16.25 -16.83
N LEU A 631 -26.10 -16.56 -17.62
CA LEU A 631 -25.06 -15.64 -18.10
C LEU A 631 -25.54 -14.63 -19.16
N ARG A 632 -26.64 -14.92 -19.87
CA ARG A 632 -27.26 -14.03 -20.86
C ARG A 632 -26.26 -13.56 -21.93
N ASP A 633 -25.95 -12.27 -21.98
CA ASP A 633 -25.11 -11.66 -23.00
C ASP A 633 -23.64 -12.14 -22.88
N GLU A 634 -23.28 -12.71 -21.73
CA GLU A 634 -21.97 -13.33 -21.47
C GLU A 634 -21.95 -14.85 -21.73
N ALA A 635 -23.03 -15.44 -22.24
CA ALA A 635 -23.12 -16.89 -22.50
C ALA A 635 -21.99 -17.41 -23.40
N GLY A 636 -21.51 -16.57 -24.33
CA GLY A 636 -20.41 -16.88 -25.24
C GLY A 636 -19.05 -17.08 -24.56
N ARG A 637 -18.90 -16.67 -23.29
CA ARG A 637 -17.67 -16.90 -22.51
C ARG A 637 -17.45 -18.37 -22.18
N ILE A 638 -18.51 -19.18 -22.11
CA ILE A 638 -18.39 -20.63 -22.06
C ILE A 638 -18.45 -21.14 -23.49
N GLU A 639 -17.30 -21.48 -24.07
CA GLU A 639 -17.15 -21.99 -25.42
C GLU A 639 -17.26 -23.53 -25.43
N THR A 640 -17.92 -24.08 -26.45
CA THR A 640 -17.89 -25.53 -26.69
C THR A 640 -16.70 -25.86 -27.58
N VAL A 641 -15.76 -26.66 -27.06
CA VAL A 641 -14.62 -27.15 -27.83
C VAL A 641 -15.00 -28.51 -28.41
N THR A 642 -15.32 -28.54 -29.70
CA THR A 642 -15.79 -29.73 -30.42
C THR A 642 -14.84 -30.91 -30.22
N GLY A 643 -15.38 -32.06 -29.82
CA GLY A 643 -14.61 -33.28 -29.57
C GLY A 643 -13.86 -33.33 -28.24
N VAL A 644 -13.85 -32.24 -27.45
CA VAL A 644 -13.14 -32.18 -26.16
C VAL A 644 -14.10 -31.92 -25.01
N GLY A 645 -14.82 -30.80 -25.02
CA GLY A 645 -15.61 -30.38 -23.87
C GLY A 645 -15.93 -28.89 -23.88
N TYR A 646 -15.59 -28.20 -22.80
CA TYR A 646 -15.91 -26.79 -22.60
C TYR A 646 -14.67 -26.01 -22.19
N ARG A 647 -14.63 -24.74 -22.57
CA ARG A 647 -13.59 -23.80 -22.20
C ARG A 647 -14.23 -22.50 -21.76
N TYR A 648 -13.69 -21.88 -20.71
CA TYR A 648 -14.03 -20.50 -20.38
C TYR A 648 -13.02 -19.55 -21.06
N ARG A 649 -13.49 -18.47 -21.67
CA ARG A 649 -12.68 -17.40 -22.25
C ARG A 649 -13.16 -16.04 -21.76
N HIS A 650 -12.20 -15.21 -21.33
CA HIS A 650 -12.47 -13.80 -21.09
C HIS A 650 -12.47 -13.00 -22.40
N GLY A 651 -13.23 -11.91 -22.42
CA GLY A 651 -13.78 -11.23 -23.61
C GLY A 651 -12.89 -11.17 -24.87
N ASP A 652 -13.39 -11.79 -25.94
CA ASP A 652 -13.29 -11.37 -27.34
C ASP A 652 -14.47 -12.04 -28.07
N LEU A 653 -15.65 -11.41 -28.05
CA LEU A 653 -16.72 -11.81 -28.95
C LEU A 653 -16.39 -11.26 -30.34
N CYS A 654 -15.78 -12.10 -31.16
CA CYS A 654 -15.88 -11.97 -32.61
C CYS A 654 -17.39 -11.84 -32.96
N PRO A 655 -17.80 -10.95 -33.88
CA PRO A 655 -19.21 -10.78 -34.20
C PRO A 655 -19.79 -12.12 -34.68
N PRO A 656 -21.03 -12.47 -34.32
CA PRO A 656 -21.64 -13.69 -34.81
C PRO A 656 -21.85 -13.55 -36.32
N ASP A 657 -21.15 -14.37 -37.10
CA ASP A 657 -21.67 -14.82 -38.39
C ASP A 657 -22.95 -15.62 -38.11
N LEU A 658 -24.11 -14.96 -38.26
CA LEU A 658 -25.36 -15.42 -38.88
C LEU A 658 -26.53 -14.49 -38.53
#